data_AF-A0A373LW75-F1
#
_entry.id   AF-A0A373LW75-F1
#
_cell.length_a   1.000
_cell.length_b   1.000
_cell.length_c   1.000
_cell.angle_alpha   90.00
_cell.angle_beta   90.00
_cell.angle_gamma   90.00
#
_symmetry.space_group_name_H-M   'P 1'
#
loop_
_entity.id
_entity.type
_entity.pdbx_description
1 polymer ?
#
loop_
_entity_poly.entity_id
_entity_poly.type
_entity_poly.pdbx_seq_one_letter_code
_entity_poly.pdbx_strand_id
1 'polypeptide(L)'
;MVMRRQIKRVVATLLTASLIVPMCYGNKVSNAEMVKKNVTATAVDEDGSDGLTEITELHAASVDNKIEVRIWKNEEGKIFYSAYRNGHVTLKCVPLGIVAKSVDLSTGLQVDEESYELKKGKEEYDWYQGSKKHVNKEYQEMSFVVTKENAKMQVIFRIFEDGIGFRYVVDGDTTTQNEKTVITSEVSSFEFPMDGRVWNADWYSSTYEPGSYSTRTMTQVKNANGDVPPAILSQVANGNGSCYMLLTEANVYNEEKPYCATIFHTNQGSAAYKVQFSKYLKQEQDPEYVGKTFKAEYLPIESVTMENEFHTPWRVCIMTDTLNDLTNSSLVSDLNPAAEGDFSWVEPGTASWSWWSTGDPIEYQSLYDYIDYAEETGQKYCLVDFGWENWKDSSGKLDYEEKLKKLCKYANERNVGILVWYGVKKRDGAHRVDLDNPETIEKEFAWCESLGVKGVKVDYLESDSQWAMKDMYDIASIAAKHKLVVNYHGCTDPNGENRTFPNILSSEAVQGSEYFKWGNGSPIETLLTLPYTRNVIGSMEFTPVGMSVKNCKATNGFMLGMTVVYESAMQTLAHSCHVYPGYGGLSFLTDIPSSWDESVLLEGSEPRKVAIRARRSGERWYLGAMTAKEDNYEADLSFLDAGVKYYAYVYTDNSDNSNIQMEKKEVTSKDKLTLPLKGNGGAAVIFSKKDDLRLTSYDNYNYFEAENANLGLGNKTPTTAQYVSNKAYIGKIRGVQNRVKFENIEAPEAGMYDLKLYVVSGSKKKLSIRTNQYESVQVTDIVGISGNSSAVGCVSTQVYLDKGKNTIYVYNPTALGPGLDRIAISKTKTADAAVPKIATDYPELYADYPGTTSTPEPTATPVPTTAPAVTQTPALTAVPTQVPVQKSTQKVTQKVTQKVTKPGKVKGLSVKSTSKRKMFVKFAKIKNVKGYQISYSTNKTFKKAKKVTVSSNSKTIKKLKSKKMYYVRVRAIRKNKQKTLYGAWSAKKKVKIK
;
A
#
# COMPACT_ATOMS: atom_id res chain seq x y z
N MET A 1 -40.73 50.97 49.77
CA MET A 1 -41.33 51.04 51.11
C MET A 1 -40.59 50.02 51.99
N VAL A 2 -39.80 50.51 52.95
CA VAL A 2 -39.59 50.01 54.33
C VAL A 2 -39.60 48.48 54.55
N MET A 3 -38.72 47.78 55.28
CA MET A 3 -37.45 48.03 55.98
C MET A 3 -37.08 46.70 56.68
N ARG A 4 -35.79 46.33 56.62
CA ARG A 4 -34.95 45.67 57.65
C ARG A 4 -35.38 44.36 58.37
N ARG A 5 -34.60 43.32 58.05
CA ARG A 5 -33.56 42.63 58.86
C ARG A 5 -33.93 42.00 60.23
N GLN A 6 -33.55 40.72 60.38
CA GLN A 6 -32.52 40.12 61.27
C GLN A 6 -32.89 38.65 61.59
N ILE A 7 -32.02 37.61 61.66
CA ILE A 7 -30.58 37.45 61.94
C ILE A 7 -30.09 36.02 61.52
N LYS A 8 -28.82 35.94 61.04
CA LYS A 8 -27.73 34.88 61.08
C LYS A 8 -28.08 33.38 61.21
N ARG A 9 -27.34 32.38 60.66
CA ARG A 9 -26.06 32.21 59.92
C ARG A 9 -25.96 30.70 59.52
N VAL A 10 -25.06 30.39 58.55
CA VAL A 10 -24.35 29.10 58.30
C VAL A 10 -24.84 28.21 57.13
N VAL A 11 -24.00 28.21 56.08
CA VAL A 11 -23.55 27.09 55.20
C VAL A 11 -24.26 26.76 53.88
N ALA A 12 -23.55 27.17 52.82
CA ALA A 12 -23.09 26.45 51.62
C ALA A 12 -24.09 25.80 50.64
N THR A 13 -23.98 26.31 49.42
CA THR A 13 -24.46 25.82 48.14
C THR A 13 -23.77 24.51 47.71
N LEU A 14 -24.56 23.55 47.25
CA LEU A 14 -24.24 22.27 46.56
C LEU A 14 -25.39 22.11 45.53
N LEU A 15 -25.29 21.60 44.30
CA LEU A 15 -24.43 20.73 43.50
C LEU A 15 -24.97 20.92 42.04
N THR A 16 -24.29 20.77 40.90
CA THR A 16 -23.20 19.89 40.46
C THR A 16 -22.41 20.56 39.32
N ALA A 17 -21.11 20.77 39.53
CA ALA A 17 -20.14 20.98 38.47
C ALA A 17 -19.38 19.67 38.23
N SER A 18 -19.32 19.20 36.99
CA SER A 18 -18.46 18.07 36.61
C SER A 18 -17.06 18.58 36.34
N LEU A 19 -16.19 18.30 37.30
CA LEU A 19 -14.72 18.32 37.33
C LEU A 19 -14.02 18.43 35.96
N ILE A 20 -13.48 19.63 35.66
CA ILE A 20 -12.22 19.76 34.92
C ILE A 20 -11.14 19.96 35.97
N VAL A 21 -10.33 18.92 36.20
CA VAL A 21 -9.13 19.01 37.03
C VAL A 21 -7.99 19.45 36.10
N PRO A 22 -7.36 20.62 36.31
CA PRO A 22 -6.04 20.86 35.74
C PRO A 22 -5.06 20.01 36.56
N MET A 23 -4.50 18.95 35.95
CA MET A 23 -3.38 18.22 36.55
C MET A 23 -2.13 19.11 36.49
N CYS A 24 -1.98 19.99 37.49
CA CYS A 24 -0.68 20.46 37.91
C CYS A 24 0.03 19.29 38.61
N TYR A 25 0.97 18.62 37.95
CA TYR A 25 1.97 17.81 38.65
C TYR A 25 3.20 18.66 38.91
N GLY A 26 3.19 19.31 40.08
CA GLY A 26 4.41 19.74 40.74
C GLY A 26 4.89 18.64 41.68
N ASN A 27 6.10 18.15 41.45
CA ASN A 27 7.06 17.78 42.50
C ASN A 27 8.44 17.68 41.86
N LYS A 28 9.32 18.65 42.13
CA LYS A 28 10.77 18.53 41.88
C LYS A 28 11.30 17.43 42.80
N VAL A 29 11.31 16.20 42.31
CA VAL A 29 12.18 15.14 42.86
C VAL A 29 13.60 15.49 42.42
N SER A 30 14.58 15.47 43.33
CA SER A 30 15.97 15.77 42.94
C SER A 30 16.43 14.80 41.86
N ASN A 31 16.83 15.33 40.69
CA ASN A 31 17.24 14.57 39.49
C ASN A 31 18.24 13.43 39.79
N ALA A 32 19.10 13.60 40.79
CA ALA A 32 20.13 12.62 41.15
C ALA A 32 19.61 11.26 41.70
N GLU A 33 18.41 11.19 42.30
CA GLU A 33 17.87 9.92 42.83
C GLU A 33 17.09 9.10 41.79
N MET A 34 16.51 9.73 40.76
CA MET A 34 15.86 9.02 39.65
C MET A 34 16.87 8.43 38.66
N VAL A 35 17.97 9.14 38.38
CA VAL A 35 19.06 8.69 37.49
C VAL A 35 19.68 7.37 38.01
N LYS A 36 19.77 7.17 39.33
CA LYS A 36 20.33 5.94 39.92
C LYS A 36 19.38 4.73 39.94
N LYS A 37 18.07 4.91 39.72
CA LYS A 37 17.08 3.82 39.88
C LYS A 37 16.63 3.15 38.58
N ASN A 38 16.91 3.76 37.42
CA ASN A 38 16.38 3.30 36.12
C ASN A 38 17.40 2.60 35.20
N VAL A 39 18.63 2.31 35.65
CA VAL A 39 19.67 1.74 34.76
C VAL A 39 20.26 0.47 35.37
N THR A 40 20.02 -0.67 34.71
CA THR A 40 20.56 -1.98 35.12
C THR A 40 21.38 -2.71 34.04
N ALA A 41 21.55 -2.17 32.83
CA ALA A 41 22.18 -2.91 31.73
C ALA A 41 23.51 -2.28 31.25
N THR A 42 24.60 -3.02 31.42
CA THR A 42 25.83 -2.81 30.65
C THR A 42 25.52 -3.14 29.18
N ALA A 43 25.98 -2.31 28.23
CA ALA A 43 25.79 -2.59 26.80
C ALA A 43 26.29 -4.00 26.46
N VAL A 44 25.45 -4.80 25.81
CA VAL A 44 25.75 -6.20 25.52
C VAL A 44 26.67 -6.33 24.30
N ASP A 45 26.63 -5.34 23.40
CA ASP A 45 27.32 -5.30 22.12
C ASP A 45 28.16 -4.00 21.98
N GLU A 46 29.13 -3.99 21.05
CA GLU A 46 29.99 -2.81 20.79
C GLU A 46 29.16 -1.66 20.19
N ASP A 47 29.00 -0.58 20.95
CA ASP A 47 28.26 0.61 20.53
C ASP A 47 29.11 1.61 19.75
N GLY A 48 30.43 1.39 19.62
CA GLY A 48 31.32 2.31 18.91
C GLY A 48 31.70 3.55 19.72
N SER A 49 31.54 3.52 21.04
CA SER A 49 31.96 4.58 21.97
C SER A 49 33.48 4.64 22.23
N ASP A 50 34.30 3.84 21.53
CA ASP A 50 35.75 3.80 21.72
C ASP A 50 36.38 5.21 21.59
N GLY A 51 37.01 5.69 22.66
CA GLY A 51 37.62 7.02 22.74
C GLY A 51 36.65 8.15 23.11
N LEU A 52 35.39 7.84 23.43
CA LEU A 52 34.39 8.77 23.94
C LEU A 52 34.19 8.59 25.45
N THR A 53 33.72 9.66 26.10
CA THR A 53 33.33 9.66 27.51
C THR A 53 31.81 9.83 27.61
N GLU A 54 31.13 8.91 28.29
CA GLU A 54 29.69 9.04 28.57
C GLU A 54 29.45 10.23 29.52
N ILE A 55 28.41 11.02 29.24
CA ILE A 55 27.91 12.04 30.17
C ILE A 55 26.77 11.37 30.94
N THR A 56 27.09 10.75 32.07
CA THR A 56 26.20 9.82 32.79
C THR A 56 24.88 10.43 33.27
N GLU A 57 24.84 11.75 33.44
CA GLU A 57 23.67 12.54 33.81
C GLU A 57 22.70 12.70 32.64
N LEU A 58 23.20 12.68 31.40
CA LEU A 58 22.44 12.84 30.16
C LEU A 58 22.06 11.46 29.59
N HIS A 59 21.21 10.77 30.34
CA HIS A 59 20.75 9.43 30.03
C HIS A 59 19.22 9.37 30.23
N ALA A 60 18.50 8.75 29.27
CA ALA A 60 17.07 8.51 29.43
C ALA A 60 16.61 7.19 28.77
N ALA A 61 15.50 6.66 29.28
CA ALA A 61 14.84 5.48 28.73
C ALA A 61 13.35 5.74 28.51
N SER A 62 12.76 5.02 27.57
CA SER A 62 11.31 4.88 27.38
C SER A 62 10.58 4.49 28.67
N VAL A 63 9.27 4.76 28.75
CA VAL A 63 8.45 4.46 29.94
C VAL A 63 8.47 2.96 30.30
N ASP A 64 8.50 2.08 29.29
CA ASP A 64 8.60 0.62 29.47
C ASP A 64 10.03 0.10 29.68
N ASN A 65 11.02 1.00 29.68
CA ASN A 65 12.45 0.74 29.80
C ASN A 65 13.03 -0.19 28.72
N LYS A 66 12.37 -0.32 27.56
CA LYS A 66 12.91 -1.12 26.46
C LYS A 66 13.88 -0.34 25.59
N ILE A 67 13.61 0.93 25.33
CA ILE A 67 14.49 1.81 24.56
C ILE A 67 15.26 2.74 25.50
N GLU A 68 16.55 2.93 25.24
CA GLU A 68 17.47 3.72 26.03
C GLU A 68 18.35 4.58 25.10
N VAL A 69 18.60 5.83 25.49
CA VAL A 69 19.48 6.78 24.80
C VAL A 69 20.56 7.25 25.76
N ARG A 70 21.82 7.24 25.29
CA ARG A 70 22.99 7.70 26.03
C ARG A 70 23.72 8.78 25.26
N ILE A 71 24.24 9.78 25.98
CA ILE A 71 25.00 10.90 25.41
C ILE A 71 26.49 10.78 25.76
N TRP A 72 27.34 11.08 24.79
CA TRP A 72 28.78 10.98 24.89
C TRP A 72 29.46 12.25 24.42
N LYS A 73 30.71 12.47 24.86
CA LYS A 73 31.59 13.54 24.39
C LYS A 73 32.99 13.05 24.11
N ASN A 74 33.71 13.76 23.26
CA ASN A 74 35.17 13.60 23.11
C ASN A 74 35.93 14.80 23.72
N GLU A 75 37.26 14.73 23.70
CA GLU A 75 38.14 15.80 24.21
C GLU A 75 38.03 17.13 23.41
N GLU A 76 37.52 17.08 22.17
CA GLU A 76 37.32 18.25 21.30
C GLU A 76 35.96 18.95 21.54
N GLY A 77 35.16 18.49 22.51
CA GLY A 77 33.83 19.03 22.77
C GLY A 77 32.82 18.72 21.66
N LYS A 78 32.96 17.60 20.94
CA LYS A 78 31.91 17.05 20.08
C LYS A 78 30.96 16.19 20.90
N ILE A 79 29.67 16.26 20.59
CA ILE A 79 28.62 15.49 21.28
C ILE A 79 28.14 14.36 20.37
N PHE A 80 27.90 13.19 20.95
CA PHE A 80 27.43 11.99 20.27
C PHE A 80 26.26 11.37 21.04
N TYR A 81 25.46 10.54 20.37
CA TYR A 81 24.47 9.68 21.03
C TYR A 81 24.57 8.25 20.53
N SER A 82 24.12 7.31 21.38
CA SER A 82 23.82 5.93 21.01
C SER A 82 22.42 5.57 21.49
N ALA A 83 21.83 4.55 20.85
CA ALA A 83 20.53 4.03 21.23
C ALA A 83 20.55 2.51 21.35
N TYR A 84 19.76 2.01 22.29
CA TYR A 84 19.68 0.60 22.64
C TYR A 84 18.22 0.17 22.71
N ARG A 85 17.96 -1.10 22.41
CA ARG A 85 16.69 -1.76 22.68
C ARG A 85 16.90 -3.05 23.44
N ASN A 86 16.31 -3.19 24.62
CA ASN A 86 16.50 -4.31 25.55
C ASN A 86 17.98 -4.54 25.90
N GLY A 87 18.76 -3.46 26.02
CA GLY A 87 20.20 -3.49 26.32
C GLY A 87 21.13 -3.83 25.13
N HIS A 88 20.57 -4.11 23.95
CA HIS A 88 21.33 -4.35 22.73
C HIS A 88 21.42 -3.09 21.87
N VAL A 89 22.57 -2.88 21.21
CA VAL A 89 22.81 -1.70 20.37
C VAL A 89 21.89 -1.71 19.15
N THR A 90 21.12 -0.65 18.97
CA THR A 90 20.32 -0.41 17.74
C THR A 90 20.97 0.64 16.86
N LEU A 91 21.50 1.70 17.48
CA LEU A 91 22.30 2.74 16.83
C LEU A 91 23.65 2.85 17.54
N LYS A 92 24.74 2.73 16.78
CA LYS A 92 26.11 3.00 17.26
C LYS A 92 26.28 4.48 17.60
N CYS A 93 27.30 4.82 18.38
CA CYS A 93 27.66 6.19 18.72
C CYS A 93 27.92 7.03 17.47
N VAL A 94 27.10 8.06 17.30
CA VAL A 94 27.10 8.94 16.13
C VAL A 94 26.99 10.41 16.56
N PRO A 95 27.62 11.35 15.83
CA PRO A 95 27.67 12.75 16.22
C PRO A 95 26.31 13.44 16.17
N LEU A 96 26.16 14.48 17.00
CA LEU A 96 25.08 15.47 17.01
C LEU A 96 25.65 16.87 16.76
N GLY A 97 24.85 17.73 16.14
CA GLY A 97 25.13 19.15 16.00
C GLY A 97 24.83 19.71 14.62
N ILE A 98 24.85 21.04 14.55
CA ILE A 98 24.64 21.81 13.33
C ILE A 98 25.81 22.79 13.13
N VAL A 99 26.02 23.23 11.89
CA VAL A 99 27.01 24.25 11.56
C VAL A 99 26.28 25.45 11.00
N ALA A 100 26.41 26.59 11.67
CA ALA A 100 25.95 27.88 11.16
C ALA A 100 27.14 28.68 10.61
N LYS A 101 26.85 29.65 9.74
CA LYS A 101 27.87 30.54 9.16
C LYS A 101 28.57 31.40 10.23
N SER A 102 27.83 31.79 11.27
CA SER A 102 28.33 32.59 12.39
C SER A 102 29.07 31.75 13.43
N VAL A 103 28.66 30.49 13.65
CA VAL A 103 29.17 29.62 14.71
C VAL A 103 29.04 28.14 14.33
N ASP A 104 30.10 27.37 14.59
CA ASP A 104 30.08 25.91 14.44
C ASP A 104 29.60 25.25 15.75
N LEU A 105 28.34 24.83 15.77
CA LEU A 105 27.68 24.13 16.90
C LEU A 105 27.78 22.60 16.78
N SER A 106 28.85 22.10 16.14
CA SER A 106 29.16 20.66 16.07
C SER A 106 30.43 20.26 16.84
N THR A 107 31.24 21.23 17.28
CA THR A 107 32.53 21.00 17.94
C THR A 107 32.91 22.13 18.88
N GLY A 108 33.71 21.85 19.90
CA GLY A 108 34.11 22.83 20.92
C GLY A 108 32.93 23.25 21.81
N LEU A 109 31.93 22.38 21.96
CA LEU A 109 30.73 22.63 22.74
C LEU A 109 31.01 22.40 24.24
N GLN A 110 30.40 23.25 25.06
CA GLN A 110 30.29 23.05 26.50
C GLN A 110 28.86 22.63 26.82
N VAL A 111 28.71 21.61 27.66
CA VAL A 111 27.40 21.15 28.13
C VAL A 111 27.05 21.97 29.37
N ASP A 112 25.89 22.61 29.36
CA ASP A 112 25.32 23.23 30.56
C ASP A 112 24.62 22.13 31.38
N GLU A 113 25.33 21.55 32.35
CA GLU A 113 24.83 20.45 33.17
C GLU A 113 23.59 20.84 34.01
N GLU A 114 23.40 22.12 34.32
CA GLU A 114 22.23 22.60 35.08
C GLU A 114 20.96 22.67 34.22
N SER A 115 21.12 22.68 32.89
CA SER A 115 20.01 22.73 31.92
C SER A 115 19.36 21.36 31.65
N TYR A 116 19.89 20.27 32.22
CA TYR A 116 19.33 18.95 32.02
C TYR A 116 17.91 18.84 32.61
N GLU A 117 16.96 18.46 31.77
CA GLU A 117 15.59 18.19 32.15
C GLU A 117 15.14 16.83 31.63
N LEU A 118 14.40 16.09 32.47
CA LEU A 118 13.70 14.87 32.10
C LEU A 118 12.22 15.04 32.45
N LYS A 119 11.36 14.98 31.42
CA LYS A 119 9.92 15.17 31.55
C LYS A 119 9.17 13.97 31.00
N LYS A 120 8.02 13.66 31.60
CA LYS A 120 7.05 12.72 31.01
C LYS A 120 6.06 13.49 30.14
N GLY A 121 5.74 12.93 28.98
CA GLY A 121 4.73 13.44 28.08
C GLY A 121 3.77 12.34 27.61
N LYS A 122 2.68 12.76 26.97
CA LYS A 122 1.65 11.88 26.42
C LYS A 122 1.10 12.46 25.12
N GLU A 123 0.90 11.61 24.12
CA GLU A 123 0.20 11.92 22.88
C GLU A 123 -1.11 11.13 22.84
N GLU A 124 -2.23 11.83 22.63
CA GLU A 124 -3.58 11.22 22.57
C GLU A 124 -4.44 11.96 21.55
N TYR A 125 -4.87 11.26 20.49
CA TYR A 125 -5.63 11.84 19.39
C TYR A 125 -6.31 10.78 18.51
N ASP A 126 -7.34 11.19 17.77
CA ASP A 126 -7.91 10.38 16.70
C ASP A 126 -7.11 10.59 15.41
N TRP A 127 -6.76 9.49 14.75
CA TRP A 127 -5.90 9.48 13.57
C TRP A 127 -6.73 9.06 12.36
N TYR A 128 -7.07 10.04 11.50
CA TYR A 128 -7.90 9.82 10.31
C TYR A 128 -7.20 8.97 9.25
N GLN A 129 -5.88 9.12 9.17
CA GLN A 129 -4.97 8.42 8.28
C GLN A 129 -4.21 7.36 9.09
N GLY A 130 -3.90 6.20 8.51
CA GLY A 130 -2.93 5.28 9.11
C GLY A 130 -3.51 3.94 9.57
N SER A 131 -2.84 3.37 10.58
CA SER A 131 -3.01 1.95 10.95
C SER A 131 -4.05 1.70 12.05
N LYS A 132 -4.47 2.75 12.77
CA LYS A 132 -5.44 2.67 13.87
C LYS A 132 -6.17 4.00 13.98
N LYS A 133 -7.40 3.96 14.50
CA LYS A 133 -8.23 5.16 14.64
C LYS A 133 -7.87 6.03 15.84
N HIS A 134 -7.37 5.45 16.93
CA HIS A 134 -7.06 6.20 18.15
C HIS A 134 -5.64 5.90 18.61
N VAL A 135 -4.87 6.97 18.86
CA VAL A 135 -3.51 6.92 19.37
C VAL A 135 -3.54 7.36 20.83
N ASN A 136 -2.82 6.62 21.69
CA ASN A 136 -2.60 6.95 23.09
C ASN A 136 -1.24 6.38 23.50
N LYS A 137 -0.25 7.26 23.67
CA LYS A 137 1.14 6.89 23.94
C LYS A 137 1.79 7.81 24.95
N GLU A 138 2.63 7.24 25.80
CA GLU A 138 3.48 7.99 26.71
C GLU A 138 4.92 8.03 26.20
N TYR A 139 5.65 9.09 26.54
CA TYR A 139 7.07 9.23 26.25
C TYR A 139 7.83 9.89 27.39
N GLN A 140 9.14 9.73 27.33
CA GLN A 140 10.09 10.48 28.14
C GLN A 140 10.82 11.48 27.24
N GLU A 141 10.86 12.74 27.66
CA GLU A 141 11.58 13.82 27.00
C GLU A 141 12.82 14.16 27.80
N MET A 142 13.99 13.95 27.21
CA MET A 142 15.27 14.38 27.74
C MET A 142 15.71 15.62 26.96
N SER A 143 16.06 16.70 27.67
CA SER A 143 16.64 17.89 27.05
C SER A 143 17.83 18.42 27.81
N PHE A 144 18.80 18.99 27.10
CA PHE A 144 19.97 19.67 27.67
C PHE A 144 20.49 20.72 26.69
N VAL A 145 21.18 21.73 27.21
CA VAL A 145 21.74 22.83 26.43
C VAL A 145 23.24 22.62 26.26
N VAL A 146 23.71 22.88 25.04
CA VAL A 146 25.12 23.06 24.73
C VAL A 146 25.38 24.48 24.26
N THR A 147 26.51 25.03 24.65
CA THR A 147 26.87 26.42 24.39
C THR A 147 28.23 26.52 23.72
N LYS A 148 28.36 27.53 22.85
CA LYS A 148 29.64 27.97 22.31
C LYS A 148 29.56 29.46 22.06
N GLU A 149 30.47 30.22 22.69
CA GLU A 149 30.43 31.69 22.64
C GLU A 149 29.06 32.19 23.15
N ASN A 150 28.35 33.04 22.38
CA ASN A 150 27.02 33.54 22.72
C ASN A 150 25.87 32.66 22.20
N ALA A 151 26.20 31.62 21.44
CA ALA A 151 25.22 30.75 20.81
C ALA A 151 24.82 29.60 21.73
N LYS A 152 23.53 29.25 21.69
CA LYS A 152 22.94 28.16 22.48
C LYS A 152 22.21 27.20 21.55
N MET A 153 22.37 25.91 21.83
CA MET A 153 21.61 24.86 21.17
C MET A 153 21.07 23.91 22.24
N GLN A 154 19.76 23.84 22.37
CA GLN A 154 19.11 22.80 23.15
C GLN A 154 18.97 21.54 22.28
N VAL A 155 19.41 20.40 22.81
CA VAL A 155 19.17 19.08 22.21
C VAL A 155 18.00 18.46 22.93
N ILE A 156 16.99 18.01 22.19
CA ILE A 156 15.79 17.38 22.75
C ILE A 156 15.65 15.98 22.16
N PHE A 157 15.48 14.98 23.02
CA PHE A 157 15.10 13.61 22.67
C PHE A 157 13.71 13.30 23.23
N ARG A 158 12.81 12.76 22.42
CA ARG A 158 11.59 12.07 22.87
C ARG A 158 11.73 10.58 22.64
N ILE A 159 11.52 9.80 23.69
CA ILE A 159 11.75 8.36 23.73
C ILE A 159 10.42 7.68 24.03
N PHE A 160 9.83 7.09 22.99
CA PHE A 160 8.60 6.31 23.03
C PHE A 160 8.93 4.81 23.18
N GLU A 161 7.92 3.96 23.40
CA GLU A 161 8.11 2.50 23.47
C GLU A 161 8.50 1.88 22.10
N ASP A 162 8.18 2.57 21.01
CA ASP A 162 8.37 2.13 19.64
C ASP A 162 9.39 2.98 18.84
N GLY A 163 10.15 3.87 19.49
CA GLY A 163 11.29 4.53 18.87
C GLY A 163 11.71 5.84 19.55
N ILE A 164 12.58 6.58 18.86
CA ILE A 164 13.08 7.87 19.30
C ILE A 164 12.91 8.93 18.22
N GLY A 165 12.69 10.17 18.65
CA GLY A 165 12.88 11.36 17.85
C GLY A 165 13.83 12.31 18.56
N PHE A 166 14.73 12.98 17.82
CA PHE A 166 15.51 14.08 18.38
C PHE A 166 15.51 15.31 17.48
N ARG A 167 15.65 16.50 18.06
CA ARG A 167 15.79 17.77 17.33
C ARG A 167 16.63 18.77 18.10
N TYR A 168 16.99 19.85 17.42
CA TYR A 168 17.69 21.00 18.00
C TYR A 168 16.74 22.19 18.11
N VAL A 169 16.79 22.92 19.22
CA VAL A 169 16.29 24.30 19.34
C VAL A 169 17.50 25.20 19.42
N VAL A 170 17.58 26.21 18.55
CA VAL A 170 18.80 26.98 18.30
C VAL A 170 18.50 28.46 18.48
N ASP A 171 19.34 29.11 19.27
CA ASP A 171 19.41 30.56 19.41
C ASP A 171 20.85 30.98 19.03
N GLY A 172 20.99 31.51 17.81
CA GLY A 172 22.29 31.76 17.17
C GLY A 172 23.08 32.89 17.84
N ASP A 173 22.39 33.92 18.31
CA ASP A 173 22.89 35.05 19.07
C ASP A 173 21.78 35.60 19.98
N THR A 174 21.83 35.15 21.24
CA THR A 174 20.92 35.54 22.32
C THR A 174 20.87 37.06 22.61
N THR A 175 21.74 37.86 21.98
CA THR A 175 21.84 39.31 22.23
C THR A 175 21.13 40.18 21.18
N THR A 176 20.68 39.59 20.07
CA THR A 176 20.12 40.34 18.92
C THR A 176 18.66 39.97 18.64
N GLN A 177 17.78 40.97 18.51
CA GLN A 177 16.39 40.74 18.04
C GLN A 177 16.35 40.62 16.52
N ASN A 178 15.51 39.72 15.99
CA ASN A 178 15.38 39.42 14.56
C ASN A 178 16.69 38.95 13.93
N GLU A 179 17.50 38.20 14.70
CA GLU A 179 18.71 37.58 14.19
C GLU A 179 18.37 36.60 13.05
N LYS A 180 19.22 36.55 12.02
CA LYS A 180 19.15 35.57 10.94
C LYS A 180 20.28 34.56 11.10
N THR A 181 19.94 33.32 11.40
CA THR A 181 20.90 32.23 11.47
C THR A 181 20.93 31.47 10.15
N VAL A 182 22.08 31.47 9.47
CA VAL A 182 22.30 30.73 8.22
C VAL A 182 23.02 29.41 8.55
N ILE A 183 22.30 28.31 8.44
CA ILE A 183 22.77 26.96 8.73
C ILE A 183 23.30 26.35 7.44
N THR A 184 24.53 25.86 7.42
CA THR A 184 25.20 25.35 6.23
C THR A 184 25.30 23.83 6.21
N SER A 185 25.21 23.17 7.36
CA SER A 185 25.12 21.71 7.42
C SER A 185 24.65 21.19 8.77
N GLU A 186 24.25 19.92 8.79
CA GLU A 186 23.98 19.14 9.99
C GLU A 186 24.97 17.96 10.05
N VAL A 187 25.54 17.68 11.23
CA VAL A 187 26.47 16.55 11.41
C VAL A 187 25.79 15.30 11.94
N SER A 188 24.51 15.40 12.32
CA SER A 188 23.69 14.27 12.76
C SER A 188 23.82 13.07 11.82
N SER A 189 23.90 11.88 12.39
CA SER A 189 23.92 10.65 11.59
C SER A 189 23.29 9.48 12.34
N PHE A 190 23.14 8.38 11.61
CA PHE A 190 22.63 7.11 12.11
C PHE A 190 23.54 5.99 11.62
N GLU A 191 24.02 5.13 12.52
CA GLU A 191 24.82 3.97 12.13
C GLU A 191 24.25 2.71 12.77
N PHE A 192 23.79 1.78 11.93
CA PHE A 192 23.34 0.47 12.39
C PHE A 192 24.52 -0.48 12.66
N PRO A 193 24.38 -1.45 13.58
CA PRO A 193 25.30 -2.57 13.74
C PRO A 193 25.67 -3.28 12.43
N MET A 194 26.94 -3.65 12.28
CA MET A 194 27.52 -4.17 11.02
C MET A 194 26.97 -5.54 10.55
N ASP A 195 26.31 -6.30 11.43
CA ASP A 195 25.65 -7.56 11.09
C ASP A 195 24.21 -7.36 10.58
N GLY A 196 23.74 -6.10 10.54
CA GLY A 196 22.44 -5.71 10.05
C GLY A 196 22.24 -5.84 8.54
N ARG A 197 20.96 -5.77 8.17
CA ARG A 197 20.49 -5.71 6.78
C ARG A 197 19.58 -4.49 6.61
N VAL A 198 19.72 -3.82 5.47
CA VAL A 198 18.93 -2.64 5.11
C VAL A 198 18.08 -2.89 3.86
N TRP A 199 16.91 -2.27 3.80
CA TRP A 199 16.06 -2.08 2.64
C TRP A 199 15.82 -0.59 2.44
N ASN A 200 16.28 -0.06 1.31
CA ASN A 200 16.14 1.35 0.98
C ASN A 200 16.01 1.52 -0.55
N ALA A 201 15.53 2.69 -0.96
CA ALA A 201 15.52 3.10 -2.35
C ALA A 201 16.93 3.06 -2.96
N ASP A 202 17.04 2.71 -4.24
CA ASP A 202 18.34 2.58 -4.89
C ASP A 202 19.00 3.92 -5.23
N TRP A 203 18.21 4.99 -5.32
CA TRP A 203 18.65 6.36 -5.58
C TRP A 203 17.62 7.36 -5.05
N TYR A 204 18.00 8.63 -4.95
CA TYR A 204 17.14 9.75 -4.54
C TYR A 204 16.57 10.50 -5.75
N SER A 205 15.29 10.88 -5.66
CA SER A 205 14.59 11.79 -6.57
C SER A 205 13.79 12.81 -5.77
N SER A 206 13.69 14.06 -6.23
CA SER A 206 12.92 15.12 -5.54
C SER A 206 11.39 14.92 -5.56
N THR A 207 10.88 13.94 -6.31
CA THR A 207 9.46 13.49 -6.26
C THR A 207 9.27 12.23 -5.41
N TYR A 208 10.37 11.67 -4.87
CA TYR A 208 10.37 10.43 -4.09
C TYR A 208 9.85 9.21 -4.88
N GLU A 209 10.13 9.16 -6.18
CA GLU A 209 9.75 8.10 -7.11
C GLU A 209 10.95 7.26 -7.61
N PRO A 210 11.75 6.64 -6.72
CA PRO A 210 12.98 5.96 -7.10
C PRO A 210 12.74 4.71 -7.95
N GLY A 211 11.52 4.19 -7.95
CA GLY A 211 11.09 3.00 -8.70
C GLY A 211 11.74 1.66 -8.35
N SER A 212 12.85 1.66 -7.60
CA SER A 212 13.48 0.43 -7.13
C SER A 212 13.99 0.52 -5.70
N TYR A 213 13.74 -0.58 -4.96
CA TYR A 213 14.25 -0.81 -3.61
C TYR A 213 15.09 -2.08 -3.57
N SER A 214 16.24 -2.02 -2.91
CA SER A 214 17.17 -3.14 -2.79
C SER A 214 17.44 -3.53 -1.35
N THR A 215 17.85 -4.78 -1.16
CA THR A 215 18.40 -5.26 0.11
C THR A 215 19.91 -5.09 0.11
N ARG A 216 20.46 -4.46 1.15
CA ARG A 216 21.89 -4.24 1.33
C ARG A 216 22.36 -4.83 2.67
N THR A 217 23.58 -5.32 2.70
CA THR A 217 24.32 -5.58 3.95
C THR A 217 24.99 -4.29 4.42
N MET A 218 25.30 -4.14 5.71
CA MET A 218 26.04 -2.95 6.17
C MET A 218 27.44 -2.83 5.53
N THR A 219 28.06 -3.91 5.08
CA THR A 219 29.28 -3.83 4.25
C THR A 219 29.03 -3.16 2.89
N GLN A 220 27.88 -3.40 2.27
CA GLN A 220 27.51 -2.71 1.03
C GLN A 220 27.18 -1.24 1.28
N VAL A 221 26.54 -0.91 2.41
CA VAL A 221 26.34 0.48 2.85
C VAL A 221 27.68 1.17 3.03
N LYS A 222 28.62 0.55 3.76
CA LYS A 222 29.98 1.06 3.97
C LYS A 222 30.76 1.31 2.69
N ASN A 223 30.47 0.57 1.62
CA ASN A 223 31.14 0.73 0.33
C ASN A 223 30.38 1.64 -0.64
N ALA A 224 29.20 2.13 -0.26
CA ALA A 224 28.40 3.02 -1.09
C ALA A 224 28.87 4.47 -0.93
N ASN A 225 28.54 5.29 -1.93
CA ASN A 225 28.73 6.72 -1.90
C ASN A 225 27.55 7.37 -2.64
N GLY A 226 26.63 8.01 -1.91
CA GLY A 226 25.46 8.60 -2.54
C GLY A 226 24.28 8.85 -1.62
N ASP A 227 23.34 9.60 -2.20
CA ASP A 227 22.11 10.07 -1.59
C ASP A 227 21.05 8.97 -1.51
N VAL A 228 20.36 8.92 -0.38
CA VAL A 228 19.32 7.95 -0.07
C VAL A 228 18.14 8.72 0.55
N PRO A 229 16.92 8.62 -0.01
CA PRO A 229 15.75 9.24 0.60
C PRO A 229 15.41 8.57 1.94
N PRO A 230 14.67 9.26 2.82
CA PRO A 230 14.08 8.69 4.03
C PRO A 230 13.20 7.44 3.81
N ALA A 231 12.73 6.87 4.93
CA ALA A 231 12.14 5.53 5.06
C ALA A 231 13.13 4.37 4.82
N ILE A 232 14.28 4.44 5.48
CA ILE A 232 15.32 3.39 5.44
C ILE A 232 15.00 2.32 6.48
N LEU A 233 14.56 1.14 6.03
CA LEU A 233 14.27 0.00 6.92
C LEU A 233 15.54 -0.81 7.18
N SER A 234 15.77 -1.18 8.43
CA SER A 234 16.87 -2.04 8.84
C SER A 234 16.41 -3.15 9.79
N GLN A 235 17.12 -4.27 9.78
CA GLN A 235 16.97 -5.38 10.72
C GLN A 235 18.33 -5.71 11.31
N VAL A 236 18.43 -5.73 12.64
CA VAL A 236 19.61 -6.14 13.39
C VAL A 236 19.28 -7.25 14.38
N ALA A 237 20.29 -7.99 14.83
CA ALA A 237 20.11 -8.98 15.88
C ALA A 237 19.82 -8.29 17.22
N ASN A 238 18.92 -8.87 18.01
CA ASN A 238 18.62 -8.42 19.37
C ASN A 238 18.54 -9.64 20.29
N GLY A 239 19.70 -10.08 20.80
CA GLY A 239 19.82 -11.33 21.57
C GLY A 239 19.38 -12.58 20.79
N ASN A 240 18.23 -13.16 21.16
CA ASN A 240 17.63 -14.32 20.47
C ASN A 240 16.59 -13.93 19.41
N GLY A 241 16.29 -12.64 19.24
CA GLY A 241 15.31 -12.10 18.31
C GLY A 241 15.91 -11.14 17.29
N SER A 242 15.08 -10.25 16.76
CA SER A 242 15.47 -9.16 15.87
C SER A 242 14.94 -7.84 16.39
N CYS A 243 15.63 -6.75 16.09
CA CYS A 243 15.09 -5.40 16.16
C CYS A 243 14.95 -4.88 14.73
N TYR A 244 13.78 -4.32 14.41
CA TYR A 244 13.51 -3.64 13.16
C TYR A 244 13.52 -2.14 13.41
N MET A 245 14.20 -1.40 12.53
CA MET A 245 14.34 0.06 12.64
C MET A 245 13.95 0.75 11.34
N LEU A 246 13.35 1.93 11.42
CA LEU A 246 13.06 2.76 10.25
C LEU A 246 13.56 4.19 10.49
N LEU A 247 14.44 4.68 9.61
CA LEU A 247 14.92 6.07 9.66
C LEU A 247 14.08 6.97 8.77
N THR A 248 13.70 8.12 9.33
CA THR A 248 12.97 9.18 8.63
C THR A 248 13.10 10.50 9.40
N GLU A 249 12.30 11.50 9.04
CA GLU A 249 12.14 12.73 9.81
C GLU A 249 10.66 12.99 10.10
N ALA A 250 10.38 14.03 10.91
CA ALA A 250 9.02 14.43 11.22
C ALA A 250 8.94 15.93 11.49
N ASN A 251 7.77 16.53 11.29
CA ASN A 251 7.50 17.95 11.53
C ASN A 251 8.41 18.86 10.68
N VAL A 252 8.31 18.72 9.35
CA VAL A 252 9.16 19.49 8.42
C VAL A 252 8.50 20.83 8.06
N TYR A 253 7.19 20.82 7.81
CA TYR A 253 6.46 21.99 7.32
C TYR A 253 5.19 22.35 8.11
N ASN A 254 5.13 22.07 9.41
CA ASN A 254 3.96 22.47 10.24
C ASN A 254 3.94 23.94 10.66
N GLU A 255 4.91 24.74 10.23
CA GLU A 255 5.06 26.14 10.66
C GLU A 255 5.16 27.07 9.45
N GLU A 256 4.72 28.32 9.63
CA GLU A 256 4.72 29.33 8.58
C GLU A 256 6.13 29.63 8.02
N LYS A 257 7.19 29.40 8.81
CA LYS A 257 8.58 29.51 8.39
C LYS A 257 9.24 28.14 8.49
N PRO A 258 8.95 27.23 7.55
CA PRO A 258 9.40 25.86 7.66
C PRO A 258 10.90 25.72 7.40
N TYR A 259 11.44 24.58 7.83
CA TYR A 259 12.78 24.15 7.47
C TYR A 259 12.78 23.59 6.03
N CYS A 260 13.93 23.09 5.55
CA CYS A 260 13.95 22.24 4.35
C CYS A 260 13.77 20.77 4.72
N ALA A 261 13.34 19.93 3.77
CA ALA A 261 13.40 18.48 3.99
C ALA A 261 14.85 17.97 3.86
N THR A 262 15.13 16.83 4.47
CA THR A 262 16.45 16.21 4.53
C THR A 262 16.48 14.86 3.86
N ILE A 263 17.69 14.47 3.49
CA ILE A 263 18.02 13.15 2.96
C ILE A 263 19.16 12.55 3.76
N PHE A 264 19.44 11.27 3.49
CA PHE A 264 20.62 10.61 4.03
C PHE A 264 21.72 10.51 2.97
N HIS A 265 22.96 10.71 3.37
CA HIS A 265 24.13 10.49 2.53
C HIS A 265 25.00 9.36 3.11
N THR A 266 25.38 8.41 2.24
CA THR A 266 26.36 7.37 2.57
C THR A 266 27.73 7.78 2.03
N ASN A 267 28.78 7.61 2.84
CA ASN A 267 30.16 7.93 2.45
C ASN A 267 30.99 6.66 2.33
N GLN A 268 31.77 6.54 1.26
CA GLN A 268 32.64 5.38 1.10
C GLN A 268 33.63 5.26 2.28
N GLY A 269 33.61 4.11 2.94
CA GLY A 269 34.42 3.83 4.13
C GLY A 269 33.68 4.03 5.46
N SER A 270 32.47 4.59 5.45
CA SER A 270 31.61 4.77 6.64
C SER A 270 30.29 4.02 6.49
N ALA A 271 29.84 3.35 7.55
CA ALA A 271 28.53 2.68 7.57
C ALA A 271 27.39 3.62 8.00
N ALA A 272 27.70 4.87 8.33
CA ALA A 272 26.73 5.86 8.77
C ALA A 272 25.91 6.43 7.61
N TYR A 273 24.63 6.67 7.89
CA TYR A 273 23.73 7.52 7.13
C TYR A 273 23.79 8.92 7.72
N LYS A 274 24.49 9.83 7.06
CA LYS A 274 24.62 11.24 7.49
C LYS A 274 23.38 12.02 7.05
N VAL A 275 22.79 12.81 7.93
CA VAL A 275 21.74 13.77 7.58
C VAL A 275 22.34 14.86 6.68
N GLN A 276 21.62 15.22 5.62
CA GLN A 276 22.01 16.27 4.70
C GLN A 276 20.75 17.03 4.25
N PHE A 277 20.87 18.34 4.00
CA PHE A 277 19.81 19.06 3.30
C PHE A 277 19.60 18.45 1.90
N SER A 278 18.34 18.39 1.51
CA SER A 278 17.95 17.77 0.25
C SER A 278 18.27 18.68 -0.95
N LYS A 279 17.54 18.51 -2.05
CA LYS A 279 17.70 19.25 -3.30
C LYS A 279 16.47 20.08 -3.57
N TYR A 280 16.68 21.21 -4.23
CA TYR A 280 15.60 22.11 -4.62
C TYR A 280 15.45 22.17 -6.14
N LEU A 281 14.23 22.46 -6.60
CA LEU A 281 13.95 22.77 -7.99
C LEU A 281 14.49 24.16 -8.31
N LYS A 282 15.57 24.26 -9.09
CA LYS A 282 16.25 25.52 -9.39
C LYS A 282 15.30 26.61 -9.91
N GLN A 283 14.34 26.22 -10.75
CA GLN A 283 13.40 27.12 -11.40
C GLN A 283 12.42 27.79 -10.43
N GLU A 284 12.18 27.22 -9.24
CA GLU A 284 11.28 27.84 -8.26
C GLU A 284 11.85 29.14 -7.67
N GLN A 285 13.15 29.34 -7.82
CA GLN A 285 13.91 30.45 -7.26
C GLN A 285 14.22 31.53 -8.28
N ASP A 286 13.93 31.27 -9.54
CA ASP A 286 14.43 32.06 -10.65
C ASP A 286 13.29 32.82 -11.33
N PRO A 287 13.24 34.16 -11.17
CA PRO A 287 12.22 35.02 -11.75
C PRO A 287 12.09 34.89 -13.28
N GLU A 288 13.12 34.39 -13.98
CA GLU A 288 13.03 34.15 -15.41
C GLU A 288 11.99 33.09 -15.78
N TYR A 289 11.63 32.19 -14.85
CA TYR A 289 10.70 31.08 -15.07
C TYR A 289 9.28 31.34 -14.55
N VAL A 290 9.03 32.45 -13.86
CA VAL A 290 7.69 32.79 -13.36
C VAL A 290 6.69 32.85 -14.52
N GLY A 291 5.64 32.05 -14.43
CA GLY A 291 4.59 31.93 -15.45
C GLY A 291 5.03 31.29 -16.78
N LYS A 292 6.22 30.68 -16.84
CA LYS A 292 6.76 30.03 -18.05
C LYS A 292 6.95 28.54 -17.88
N THR A 293 6.94 27.81 -19.00
CA THR A 293 7.25 26.38 -19.03
C THR A 293 8.75 26.12 -18.97
N PHE A 294 9.15 25.11 -18.20
CA PHE A 294 10.55 24.75 -18.01
C PHE A 294 10.77 23.24 -17.89
N LYS A 295 12.03 22.83 -18.07
CA LYS A 295 12.49 21.48 -17.74
C LYS A 295 13.12 21.50 -16.35
N ALA A 296 12.67 20.63 -15.46
CA ALA A 296 13.18 20.58 -14.09
C ALA A 296 14.71 20.36 -14.03
N GLU A 297 15.38 21.17 -13.20
CA GLU A 297 16.79 21.04 -12.84
C GLU A 297 16.89 21.12 -11.31
N TYR A 298 17.55 20.15 -10.69
CA TYR A 298 17.64 20.07 -9.23
C TYR A 298 19.07 20.33 -8.75
N LEU A 299 19.21 21.20 -7.74
CA LEU A 299 20.50 21.56 -7.14
C LEU A 299 20.49 21.26 -5.63
N PRO A 300 21.66 20.98 -5.01
CA PRO A 300 21.76 20.83 -3.56
C PRO A 300 21.35 22.10 -2.82
N ILE A 301 20.68 21.96 -1.68
CA ILE A 301 20.45 23.06 -0.75
C ILE A 301 21.74 23.27 0.07
N GLU A 302 22.45 24.36 -0.20
CA GLU A 302 23.73 24.69 0.47
C GLU A 302 23.55 25.32 1.86
N SER A 303 22.39 25.92 2.12
CA SER A 303 22.07 26.50 3.42
C SER A 303 20.58 26.69 3.65
N VAL A 304 20.18 26.74 4.92
CA VAL A 304 18.84 27.08 5.41
C VAL A 304 18.95 28.35 6.23
N THR A 305 18.02 29.30 6.05
CA THR A 305 18.00 30.53 6.85
C THR A 305 16.79 30.51 7.77
N MET A 306 17.06 30.67 9.07
CA MET A 306 16.04 30.76 10.11
C MET A 306 16.15 32.12 10.82
N GLU A 307 15.09 32.52 11.53
CA GLU A 307 15.02 33.81 12.22
C GLU A 307 14.72 33.60 13.71
N ASN A 308 15.41 34.34 14.58
CA ASN A 308 15.32 34.22 16.05
C ASN A 308 15.58 32.78 16.52
N GLU A 309 15.03 32.41 17.69
CA GLU A 309 14.97 31.03 18.13
C GLU A 309 14.11 30.19 17.16
N PHE A 310 14.65 29.08 16.70
CA PHE A 310 13.96 28.13 15.82
C PHE A 310 14.28 26.70 16.24
N HIS A 311 13.59 25.73 15.64
CA HIS A 311 13.96 24.33 15.77
C HIS A 311 14.14 23.63 14.43
N THR A 312 14.98 22.59 14.41
CA THR A 312 15.03 21.67 13.28
C THR A 312 13.80 20.76 13.28
N PRO A 313 13.47 20.12 12.14
CA PRO A 313 12.58 18.96 12.16
C PRO A 313 13.16 17.86 13.06
N TRP A 314 12.31 16.93 13.46
CA TRP A 314 12.74 15.76 14.22
C TRP A 314 13.46 14.76 13.31
N ARG A 315 14.58 14.21 13.79
CA ARG A 315 15.23 13.05 13.20
C ARG A 315 14.73 11.80 13.92
N VAL A 316 14.17 10.85 13.17
CA VAL A 316 13.34 9.78 13.73
C VAL A 316 13.95 8.42 13.45
N CYS A 317 13.93 7.57 14.47
CA CYS A 317 14.21 6.15 14.34
C CYS A 317 13.13 5.34 15.07
N ILE A 318 12.22 4.74 14.32
CA ILE A 318 11.28 3.72 14.83
C ILE A 318 12.12 2.50 15.23
N MET A 319 11.83 1.86 16.36
CA MET A 319 12.55 0.69 16.85
C MET A 319 11.60 -0.32 17.49
N THR A 320 11.42 -1.49 16.88
CA THR A 320 10.44 -2.48 17.33
C THR A 320 10.96 -3.91 17.21
N ASP A 321 10.35 -4.85 17.95
CA ASP A 321 10.75 -6.26 17.90
C ASP A 321 10.11 -7.01 16.72
N THR A 322 9.02 -6.48 16.16
CA THR A 322 8.28 -7.09 15.06
C THR A 322 7.97 -6.09 13.95
N LEU A 323 7.88 -6.57 12.70
CA LEU A 323 7.42 -5.75 11.59
C LEU A 323 5.96 -5.32 11.75
N ASN A 324 5.14 -6.06 12.51
CA ASN A 324 3.78 -5.65 12.83
C ASN A 324 3.78 -4.33 13.59
N ASP A 325 4.59 -4.25 14.65
CA ASP A 325 4.66 -3.03 15.45
C ASP A 325 5.29 -1.89 14.66
N LEU A 326 6.36 -2.16 13.88
CA LEU A 326 6.99 -1.15 13.02
C LEU A 326 5.98 -0.52 12.06
N THR A 327 5.23 -1.36 11.34
CA THR A 327 4.32 -0.89 10.29
C THR A 327 3.00 -0.34 10.81
N ASN A 328 2.77 -0.40 12.12
CA ASN A 328 1.63 0.18 12.82
C ASN A 328 2.05 1.27 13.82
N SER A 329 3.31 1.74 13.74
CA SER A 329 3.83 2.83 14.55
C SER A 329 3.16 4.15 14.15
N SER A 330 2.82 4.97 15.14
CA SER A 330 2.39 6.35 14.95
C SER A 330 3.51 7.37 15.18
N LEU A 331 4.75 6.91 15.43
CA LEU A 331 5.85 7.76 15.94
C LEU A 331 6.11 9.02 15.10
N VAL A 332 6.01 8.91 13.76
CA VAL A 332 6.17 10.06 12.87
C VAL A 332 5.12 11.12 13.20
N SER A 333 3.84 10.75 13.25
CA SER A 333 2.75 11.66 13.65
C SER A 333 2.83 12.09 15.12
N ASP A 334 3.26 11.22 16.04
CA ASP A 334 3.39 11.53 17.47
C ASP A 334 4.33 12.72 17.75
N LEU A 335 5.25 13.02 16.83
CA LEU A 335 6.22 14.11 16.92
C LEU A 335 5.75 15.43 16.27
N ASN A 336 4.54 15.44 15.70
CA ASN A 336 3.93 16.62 15.09
C ASN A 336 2.96 17.31 16.08
N PRO A 337 2.73 18.63 15.95
CA PRO A 337 1.70 19.33 16.72
C PRO A 337 0.30 18.75 16.53
N ALA A 338 -0.59 19.02 17.49
CA ALA A 338 -2.01 18.70 17.33
C ALA A 338 -2.67 19.69 16.35
N ALA A 339 -3.72 19.25 15.68
CA ALA A 339 -4.54 20.11 14.83
C ALA A 339 -5.22 21.22 15.64
N GLU A 340 -5.26 22.42 15.05
CA GLU A 340 -6.02 23.56 15.58
C GLU A 340 -7.29 23.79 14.75
N GLY A 341 -8.46 23.80 15.39
CA GLY A 341 -9.75 24.05 14.75
C GLY A 341 -10.63 22.81 14.55
N ASP A 342 -11.69 22.96 13.75
CA ASP A 342 -12.67 21.91 13.48
C ASP A 342 -12.38 21.18 12.17
N PHE A 343 -12.10 19.89 12.28
CA PHE A 343 -11.86 18.97 11.16
C PHE A 343 -12.93 17.88 11.05
N SER A 344 -14.10 18.04 11.68
CA SER A 344 -15.20 17.06 11.60
C SER A 344 -15.77 16.85 10.19
N TRP A 345 -15.47 17.76 9.26
CA TRP A 345 -15.80 17.67 7.84
C TRP A 345 -14.80 16.84 7.03
N VAL A 346 -13.62 16.54 7.59
CA VAL A 346 -12.58 15.75 6.92
C VAL A 346 -13.03 14.31 6.84
N GLU A 347 -12.99 13.79 5.62
CA GLU A 347 -13.66 12.55 5.31
C GLU A 347 -12.77 11.68 4.40
N PRO A 348 -12.09 10.66 4.96
CA PRO A 348 -11.45 9.62 4.18
C PRO A 348 -12.43 8.96 3.21
N GLY A 349 -11.96 8.59 2.01
CA GLY A 349 -12.76 7.82 1.07
C GLY A 349 -11.99 7.29 -0.14
N THR A 350 -12.63 6.40 -0.89
CA THR A 350 -12.15 5.96 -2.21
C THR A 350 -12.61 6.94 -3.28
N ALA A 351 -11.83 7.04 -4.37
CA ALA A 351 -12.10 7.92 -5.49
C ALA A 351 -12.06 7.20 -6.85
N SER A 352 -12.97 7.58 -7.75
CA SER A 352 -12.94 7.15 -9.15
C SER A 352 -12.05 8.07 -9.97
N TRP A 353 -11.35 7.54 -10.99
CA TRP A 353 -10.32 8.31 -11.71
C TRP A 353 -10.29 8.05 -13.21
N SER A 354 -10.69 9.07 -13.98
CA SER A 354 -10.85 8.93 -15.42
C SER A 354 -9.57 9.12 -16.23
N TRP A 355 -8.62 9.91 -15.71
CA TRP A 355 -7.33 10.20 -16.36
C TRP A 355 -6.61 8.96 -16.85
N TRP A 356 -6.66 7.87 -16.06
CA TRP A 356 -6.06 6.58 -16.42
C TRP A 356 -6.43 6.15 -17.84
N SER A 357 -7.70 6.29 -18.25
CA SER A 357 -8.22 5.84 -19.54
C SER A 357 -8.63 6.93 -20.53
N THR A 358 -8.74 8.20 -20.13
CA THR A 358 -9.21 9.30 -21.02
C THR A 358 -8.08 10.12 -21.66
N GLY A 359 -6.92 10.23 -21.01
CA GLY A 359 -5.79 11.07 -21.44
C GLY A 359 -5.93 12.56 -21.08
N ASP A 360 -5.05 13.40 -21.67
CA ASP A 360 -4.91 14.83 -21.38
C ASP A 360 -5.32 15.70 -22.60
N PRO A 361 -6.12 16.77 -22.42
CA PRO A 361 -6.84 17.11 -21.21
C PRO A 361 -7.88 16.05 -20.85
N ILE A 362 -8.17 15.90 -19.55
CA ILE A 362 -9.20 14.97 -19.08
C ILE A 362 -10.54 15.21 -19.78
N GLU A 363 -11.28 14.16 -20.12
CA GLU A 363 -12.49 14.30 -20.93
C GLU A 363 -13.71 14.66 -20.06
N TYR A 364 -14.31 15.82 -20.31
CA TYR A 364 -15.49 16.32 -19.58
C TYR A 364 -16.67 15.34 -19.57
N GLN A 365 -16.99 14.71 -20.70
CA GLN A 365 -18.22 13.93 -20.84
C GLN A 365 -18.16 12.59 -20.09
N SER A 366 -17.00 11.93 -20.07
CA SER A 366 -16.85 10.65 -19.36
C SER A 366 -16.90 10.81 -17.84
N LEU A 367 -16.63 12.00 -17.29
CA LEU A 367 -16.77 12.23 -15.85
C LEU A 367 -18.19 11.96 -15.33
N TYR A 368 -19.23 12.11 -16.15
CA TYR A 368 -20.60 11.73 -15.77
C TYR A 368 -20.73 10.22 -15.52
N ASP A 369 -20.16 9.38 -16.40
CA ASP A 369 -20.13 7.93 -16.22
C ASP A 369 -19.33 7.52 -14.96
N TYR A 370 -18.26 8.26 -14.65
CA TYR A 370 -17.45 8.03 -13.45
C TYR A 370 -18.16 8.44 -12.16
N ILE A 371 -18.97 9.51 -12.21
CA ILE A 371 -19.82 9.93 -11.09
C ILE A 371 -20.93 8.90 -10.86
N ASP A 372 -21.62 8.45 -11.92
CA ASP A 372 -22.65 7.40 -11.81
C ASP A 372 -22.04 6.09 -11.27
N TYR A 373 -20.86 5.71 -11.77
CA TYR A 373 -20.12 4.56 -11.24
C TYR A 373 -19.73 4.73 -9.76
N ALA A 374 -19.27 5.92 -9.36
CA ALA A 374 -18.92 6.22 -7.99
C ALA A 374 -20.14 6.10 -7.05
N GLU A 375 -21.30 6.63 -7.46
CA GLU A 375 -22.56 6.47 -6.73
C GLU A 375 -22.92 4.99 -6.54
N GLU A 376 -22.98 4.23 -7.64
CA GLU A 376 -23.39 2.82 -7.63
C GLU A 376 -22.44 1.94 -6.80
N THR A 377 -21.14 2.23 -6.84
CA THR A 377 -20.11 1.51 -6.08
C THR A 377 -19.84 2.12 -4.69
N GLY A 378 -20.49 3.24 -4.35
CA GLY A 378 -20.31 3.98 -3.11
C GLY A 378 -18.91 4.55 -2.90
N GLN A 379 -18.20 4.86 -3.98
CA GLN A 379 -17.00 5.67 -3.90
C GLN A 379 -17.38 7.10 -3.52
N LYS A 380 -16.60 7.65 -2.59
CA LYS A 380 -16.90 8.94 -2.01
C LYS A 380 -16.61 10.09 -2.97
N TYR A 381 -15.60 9.91 -3.80
CA TYR A 381 -15.05 10.96 -4.63
C TYR A 381 -14.96 10.57 -6.11
N CYS A 382 -14.96 11.58 -6.99
CA CYS A 382 -14.57 11.48 -8.38
C CYS A 382 -13.51 12.54 -8.66
N LEU A 383 -12.33 12.14 -9.15
CA LEU A 383 -11.21 13.03 -9.42
C LEU A 383 -11.26 13.61 -10.83
N VAL A 384 -11.36 14.94 -10.92
CA VAL A 384 -11.21 15.75 -12.12
C VAL A 384 -9.75 16.15 -12.23
N ASP A 385 -8.97 15.29 -12.89
CA ASP A 385 -7.51 15.42 -13.01
C ASP A 385 -7.09 16.40 -14.14
N PHE A 386 -5.78 16.41 -14.43
CA PHE A 386 -5.08 17.31 -15.33
C PHE A 386 -5.82 17.72 -16.62
N GLY A 387 -5.76 19.02 -16.91
CA GLY A 387 -6.23 19.61 -18.16
C GLY A 387 -7.71 20.03 -18.19
N TRP A 388 -8.45 19.89 -17.08
CA TRP A 388 -9.84 20.36 -16.98
C TRP A 388 -9.99 21.87 -17.27
N GLU A 389 -9.00 22.68 -16.91
CA GLU A 389 -8.93 24.12 -17.19
C GLU A 389 -8.90 24.44 -18.71
N ASN A 390 -8.60 23.45 -19.55
CA ASN A 390 -8.53 23.59 -21.00
C ASN A 390 -9.82 23.19 -21.71
N TRP A 391 -10.89 22.88 -20.98
CA TRP A 391 -12.18 22.57 -21.58
C TRP A 391 -12.76 23.73 -22.37
N LYS A 392 -13.27 23.41 -23.55
CA LYS A 392 -13.86 24.35 -24.50
C LYS A 392 -15.30 24.02 -24.83
N ASP A 393 -16.09 25.01 -25.21
CA ASP A 393 -17.42 24.86 -25.80
C ASP A 393 -17.32 24.41 -27.28
N SER A 394 -18.48 24.24 -27.93
CA SER A 394 -18.55 23.84 -29.34
C SER A 394 -18.00 24.88 -30.32
N SER A 395 -17.79 26.13 -29.90
CA SER A 395 -17.16 27.20 -30.68
C SER A 395 -15.63 27.24 -30.50
N GLY A 396 -15.08 26.45 -29.57
CA GLY A 396 -13.66 26.42 -29.24
C GLY A 396 -13.24 27.43 -28.17
N LYS A 397 -14.19 28.15 -27.55
CA LYS A 397 -13.93 29.07 -26.44
C LYS A 397 -13.80 28.30 -25.13
N LEU A 398 -12.92 28.72 -24.22
CA LEU A 398 -12.83 28.13 -22.88
C LEU A 398 -14.16 28.22 -22.12
N ASP A 399 -14.53 27.11 -21.48
CA ASP A 399 -15.82 26.90 -20.80
C ASP A 399 -15.65 26.04 -19.53
N TYR A 400 -14.43 25.96 -18.99
CA TYR A 400 -14.11 25.07 -17.88
C TYR A 400 -14.86 25.43 -16.59
N GLU A 401 -15.11 26.72 -16.31
CA GLU A 401 -15.81 27.17 -15.11
C GLU A 401 -17.26 26.66 -15.06
N GLU A 402 -18.03 26.87 -16.13
CA GLU A 402 -19.42 26.44 -16.22
C GLU A 402 -19.52 24.90 -16.28
N LYS A 403 -18.56 24.24 -16.93
CA LYS A 403 -18.46 22.78 -16.95
C LYS A 403 -18.18 22.20 -15.57
N LEU A 404 -17.20 22.73 -14.85
CA LEU A 404 -16.89 22.27 -13.50
C LEU A 404 -18.08 22.50 -12.55
N LYS A 405 -18.75 23.65 -12.65
CA LYS A 405 -19.98 23.93 -11.90
C LYS A 405 -21.09 22.91 -12.17
N LYS A 406 -21.33 22.55 -13.43
CA LYS A 406 -22.30 21.52 -13.82
C LYS A 406 -21.94 20.14 -13.27
N LEU A 407 -20.66 19.76 -13.33
CA LEU A 407 -20.19 18.49 -12.77
C LEU A 407 -20.36 18.44 -11.24
N CYS A 408 -19.97 19.50 -10.52
CA CYS A 408 -20.14 19.56 -9.07
C CYS A 408 -21.61 19.42 -8.68
N LYS A 409 -22.52 20.09 -9.40
CA LYS A 409 -23.97 19.94 -9.19
C LYS A 409 -24.43 18.49 -9.41
N TYR A 410 -24.04 17.89 -10.53
CA TYR A 410 -24.44 16.52 -10.90
C TYR A 410 -23.93 15.48 -9.90
N ALA A 411 -22.68 15.63 -9.42
CA ALA A 411 -22.06 14.77 -8.42
C ALA A 411 -22.73 14.92 -7.05
N ASN A 412 -23.03 16.16 -6.63
CA ASN A 412 -23.70 16.41 -5.36
C ASN A 412 -25.12 15.81 -5.30
N GLU A 413 -25.87 15.83 -6.41
CA GLU A 413 -27.18 15.15 -6.53
C GLU A 413 -27.10 13.63 -6.32
N ARG A 414 -25.89 13.05 -6.43
CA ARG A 414 -25.58 11.62 -6.27
C ARG A 414 -24.74 11.32 -5.04
N ASN A 415 -24.55 12.30 -4.16
CA ASN A 415 -23.70 12.20 -2.96
C ASN A 415 -22.24 11.81 -3.26
N VAL A 416 -21.70 12.24 -4.41
CA VAL A 416 -20.29 12.08 -4.79
C VAL A 416 -19.59 13.43 -4.72
N GLY A 417 -18.45 13.48 -4.03
CA GLY A 417 -17.60 14.68 -3.95
C GLY A 417 -16.69 14.81 -5.17
N ILE A 418 -16.56 16.02 -5.71
CA ILE A 418 -15.54 16.31 -6.74
C ILE A 418 -14.22 16.68 -6.07
N LEU A 419 -13.13 16.06 -6.54
CA LEU A 419 -11.75 16.49 -6.28
C LEU A 419 -11.19 17.11 -7.56
N VAL A 420 -10.42 18.19 -7.45
CA VAL A 420 -9.87 18.91 -8.61
C VAL A 420 -8.34 18.91 -8.56
N TRP A 421 -7.69 18.60 -9.69
CA TRP A 421 -6.24 18.68 -9.79
C TRP A 421 -5.77 20.13 -9.99
N TYR A 422 -4.69 20.50 -9.33
CA TYR A 422 -3.96 21.76 -9.52
C TYR A 422 -2.45 21.50 -9.54
N GLY A 423 -1.73 22.30 -10.32
CA GLY A 423 -0.27 22.33 -10.32
C GLY A 423 0.24 23.51 -9.49
N VAL A 424 1.36 23.33 -8.80
CA VAL A 424 2.03 24.45 -8.11
C VAL A 424 2.85 25.29 -9.10
N LYS A 425 3.37 24.70 -10.19
CA LYS A 425 4.28 25.39 -11.14
C LYS A 425 4.08 24.88 -12.56
N LYS A 426 4.23 25.75 -13.58
CA LYS A 426 4.07 25.45 -15.04
C LYS A 426 5.07 24.48 -15.66
N ARG A 427 5.18 23.25 -15.15
CA ARG A 427 6.05 22.20 -15.73
C ARG A 427 5.52 21.65 -17.06
N ASP A 428 4.21 21.44 -17.18
CA ASP A 428 3.57 20.76 -18.33
C ASP A 428 3.18 21.70 -19.50
N GLY A 429 3.20 23.01 -19.27
CA GLY A 429 2.84 24.02 -20.28
C GLY A 429 1.37 24.07 -20.71
N ALA A 430 0.47 23.43 -19.96
CA ALA A 430 -0.95 23.34 -20.28
C ALA A 430 -1.90 23.77 -19.14
N HIS A 431 -1.54 23.63 -17.86
CA HIS A 431 -2.38 24.20 -16.79
C HIS A 431 -2.35 25.73 -16.77
N ARG A 432 -3.43 26.32 -16.27
CA ARG A 432 -3.67 27.76 -16.43
C ARG A 432 -3.32 28.54 -15.17
N VAL A 433 -3.56 27.95 -14.00
CA VAL A 433 -3.35 28.58 -12.69
C VAL A 433 -2.33 27.81 -11.84
N ASP A 434 -1.38 28.55 -11.27
CA ASP A 434 -0.29 28.01 -10.43
C ASP A 434 -0.62 28.25 -8.95
N LEU A 435 -0.50 27.23 -8.10
CA LEU A 435 -0.66 27.35 -6.65
C LEU A 435 0.64 27.71 -5.93
N ASP A 436 1.37 28.70 -6.42
CA ASP A 436 2.73 29.06 -5.97
C ASP A 436 2.79 30.19 -4.91
N ASN A 437 1.64 30.70 -4.47
CA ASN A 437 1.57 31.73 -3.45
C ASN A 437 0.19 31.79 -2.76
N PRO A 438 0.11 32.34 -1.53
CA PRO A 438 -1.14 32.40 -0.76
C PRO A 438 -2.30 33.13 -1.44
N GLU A 439 -2.06 34.17 -2.25
CA GLU A 439 -3.12 34.93 -2.90
C GLU A 439 -3.82 34.08 -3.97
N THR A 440 -3.05 33.38 -4.80
CA THR A 440 -3.63 32.47 -5.79
C THR A 440 -4.32 31.28 -5.12
N ILE A 441 -3.69 30.69 -4.09
CA ILE A 441 -4.27 29.56 -3.34
C ILE A 441 -5.62 29.96 -2.73
N GLU A 442 -5.70 31.07 -2.01
CA GLU A 442 -6.94 31.57 -1.42
C GLU A 442 -8.01 31.81 -2.48
N LYS A 443 -7.67 32.46 -3.59
CA LYS A 443 -8.62 32.76 -4.66
C LYS A 443 -9.22 31.49 -5.28
N GLU A 444 -8.37 30.52 -5.62
CA GLU A 444 -8.81 29.27 -6.25
C GLU A 444 -9.60 28.39 -5.26
N PHE A 445 -9.19 28.35 -3.99
CA PHE A 445 -9.85 27.52 -2.99
C PHE A 445 -11.20 28.11 -2.54
N ALA A 446 -11.31 29.44 -2.44
CA ALA A 446 -12.60 30.11 -2.24
C ALA A 446 -13.56 29.85 -3.42
N TRP A 447 -13.03 29.82 -4.65
CA TRP A 447 -13.84 29.47 -5.82
C TRP A 447 -14.27 28.00 -5.80
N CYS A 448 -13.36 27.07 -5.49
CA CYS A 448 -13.67 25.65 -5.30
C CYS A 448 -14.78 25.43 -4.26
N GLU A 449 -14.68 26.09 -3.10
CA GLU A 449 -15.71 26.06 -2.05
C GLU A 449 -17.07 26.54 -2.60
N SER A 450 -17.08 27.65 -3.36
CA SER A 450 -18.30 28.21 -3.94
C SER A 450 -19.02 27.27 -4.92
N LEU A 451 -18.28 26.35 -5.54
CA LEU A 451 -18.82 25.32 -6.44
C LEU A 451 -19.24 24.04 -5.72
N GLY A 452 -18.82 23.85 -4.46
CA GLY A 452 -19.04 22.63 -3.69
C GLY A 452 -18.00 21.53 -3.95
N VAL A 453 -16.82 21.88 -4.48
CA VAL A 453 -15.65 20.97 -4.55
C VAL A 453 -15.30 20.51 -3.13
N LYS A 454 -14.88 19.26 -2.98
CA LYS A 454 -14.58 18.65 -1.68
C LYS A 454 -13.11 18.54 -1.36
N GLY A 455 -12.25 18.68 -2.37
CA GLY A 455 -10.81 18.63 -2.17
C GLY A 455 -10.02 18.85 -3.44
N VAL A 456 -8.70 18.85 -3.27
CA VAL A 456 -7.74 19.11 -4.33
C VAL A 456 -6.66 18.03 -4.36
N LYS A 457 -6.24 17.65 -5.57
CA LYS A 457 -4.99 16.93 -5.80
C LYS A 457 -3.97 17.97 -6.25
N VAL A 458 -2.89 18.17 -5.49
CA VAL A 458 -1.90 19.21 -5.80
C VAL A 458 -0.58 18.57 -6.19
N ASP A 459 -0.07 18.95 -7.35
CA ASP A 459 1.05 18.31 -8.04
C ASP A 459 2.17 19.31 -8.38
N TYR A 460 3.30 18.82 -8.86
CA TYR A 460 4.46 19.61 -9.29
C TYR A 460 5.12 20.48 -8.21
N LEU A 461 5.17 20.00 -6.96
CA LEU A 461 5.99 20.62 -5.91
C LEU A 461 7.49 20.42 -6.19
N GLU A 462 7.87 19.16 -6.41
CA GLU A 462 9.16 18.63 -6.89
C GLU A 462 10.42 19.20 -6.22
N SER A 463 10.32 19.61 -4.97
CA SER A 463 11.40 20.33 -4.31
C SER A 463 11.28 20.16 -2.81
N ASP A 464 12.43 20.11 -2.15
CA ASP A 464 12.55 19.98 -0.70
C ASP A 464 13.04 21.29 -0.05
N SER A 465 13.02 22.42 -0.78
CA SER A 465 13.44 23.72 -0.24
C SER A 465 12.46 24.27 0.79
N GLN A 466 12.91 25.27 1.57
CA GLN A 466 12.02 26.02 2.46
C GLN A 466 10.82 26.63 1.73
N TRP A 467 10.96 26.97 0.44
CA TRP A 467 9.85 27.52 -0.36
C TRP A 467 8.82 26.46 -0.72
N ALA A 468 9.26 25.28 -1.17
CA ALA A 468 8.33 24.20 -1.42
C ALA A 468 7.63 23.70 -0.15
N MET A 469 8.36 23.65 0.98
CA MET A 469 7.75 23.36 2.28
C MET A 469 6.73 24.43 2.68
N LYS A 470 6.99 25.70 2.34
CA LYS A 470 6.05 26.80 2.57
C LYS A 470 4.80 26.69 1.68
N ASP A 471 4.96 26.33 0.41
CA ASP A 471 3.82 26.07 -0.49
C ASP A 471 2.94 24.96 0.09
N MET A 472 3.54 23.86 0.55
CA MET A 472 2.79 22.76 1.19
C MET A 472 2.04 23.22 2.44
N TYR A 473 2.68 23.98 3.33
CA TYR A 473 2.04 24.57 4.50
C TYR A 473 0.85 25.48 4.11
N ASP A 474 1.05 26.40 3.17
CA ASP A 474 0.02 27.35 2.73
C ASP A 474 -1.17 26.62 2.11
N ILE A 475 -0.91 25.65 1.23
CA ILE A 475 -1.95 24.81 0.62
C ILE A 475 -2.75 24.09 1.70
N ALA A 476 -2.10 23.42 2.67
CA ALA A 476 -2.80 22.66 3.70
C ALA A 476 -3.67 23.58 4.59
N SER A 477 -3.09 24.70 5.03
CA SER A 477 -3.74 25.66 5.93
C SER A 477 -4.91 26.38 5.25
N ILE A 478 -4.73 26.89 4.03
CA ILE A 478 -5.78 27.59 3.29
C ILE A 478 -6.86 26.61 2.82
N ALA A 479 -6.51 25.38 2.42
CA ALA A 479 -7.49 24.35 2.11
C ALA A 479 -8.38 24.03 3.32
N ALA A 480 -7.81 23.98 4.53
CA ALA A 480 -8.58 23.73 5.75
C ALA A 480 -9.61 24.85 6.02
N LYS A 481 -9.24 26.12 5.79
CA LYS A 481 -10.15 27.27 5.88
C LYS A 481 -11.37 27.14 4.93
N HIS A 482 -11.16 26.57 3.75
CA HIS A 482 -12.19 26.34 2.73
C HIS A 482 -12.81 24.93 2.75
N LYS A 483 -12.52 24.14 3.79
CA LYS A 483 -13.01 22.76 3.96
C LYS A 483 -12.73 21.85 2.76
N LEU A 484 -11.51 21.95 2.23
CA LEU A 484 -10.99 21.13 1.14
C LEU A 484 -10.01 20.09 1.68
N VAL A 485 -10.23 18.81 1.37
CA VAL A 485 -9.22 17.77 1.61
C VAL A 485 -8.09 17.87 0.58
N VAL A 486 -6.88 17.49 0.95
CA VAL A 486 -5.67 17.62 0.13
C VAL A 486 -5.03 16.26 -0.11
N ASN A 487 -4.64 16.01 -1.35
CA ASN A 487 -3.79 14.90 -1.76
C ASN A 487 -2.57 15.45 -2.52
N TYR A 488 -1.36 15.26 -2.00
CA TYR A 488 -0.14 15.77 -2.63
C TYR A 488 0.46 14.76 -3.62
N HIS A 489 0.87 15.22 -4.79
CA HIS A 489 1.62 14.46 -5.80
C HIS A 489 2.89 15.20 -6.20
N GLY A 490 3.83 14.49 -6.82
CA GLY A 490 5.12 15.09 -7.20
C GLY A 490 5.76 15.85 -6.04
N CYS A 491 5.69 15.31 -4.83
CA CYS A 491 5.91 16.03 -3.57
C CYS A 491 7.04 15.42 -2.73
N THR A 492 7.35 16.09 -1.61
CA THR A 492 8.19 15.53 -0.55
C THR A 492 7.50 14.35 0.14
N ASP A 493 8.25 13.56 0.90
CA ASP A 493 7.67 12.45 1.66
C ASP A 493 6.79 12.94 2.84
N PRO A 494 5.83 12.12 3.34
CA PRO A 494 5.04 12.51 4.49
C PRO A 494 5.86 12.42 5.78
N ASN A 495 5.81 13.47 6.58
CA ASN A 495 6.59 13.65 7.79
C ASN A 495 5.68 13.87 9.02
N GLY A 496 4.42 13.41 8.92
CA GLY A 496 3.40 13.40 9.98
C GLY A 496 2.56 14.67 10.08
N GLU A 497 2.66 15.58 9.10
CA GLU A 497 1.94 16.86 9.06
C GLU A 497 0.41 16.69 9.04
N ASN A 498 -0.09 15.53 8.65
CA ASN A 498 -1.51 15.19 8.74
C ASN A 498 -2.07 15.21 10.17
N ARG A 499 -1.22 15.18 11.20
CA ARG A 499 -1.66 15.41 12.59
C ARG A 499 -2.00 16.88 12.85
N THR A 500 -1.23 17.80 12.28
CA THR A 500 -1.46 19.26 12.37
C THR A 500 -2.56 19.68 11.39
N PHE A 501 -2.56 19.07 10.20
CA PHE A 501 -3.51 19.33 9.11
C PHE A 501 -4.24 18.04 8.72
N PRO A 502 -5.29 17.63 9.48
CA PRO A 502 -6.06 16.43 9.18
C PRO A 502 -6.66 16.39 7.77
N ASN A 503 -6.85 17.56 7.13
CA ASN A 503 -7.32 17.62 5.75
C ASN A 503 -6.31 17.09 4.72
N ILE A 504 -5.03 16.89 5.08
CA ILE A 504 -4.06 16.13 4.26
C ILE A 504 -4.41 14.64 4.37
N LEU A 505 -5.13 14.11 3.38
CA LEU A 505 -5.56 12.71 3.40
C LEU A 505 -4.50 11.75 2.87
N SER A 506 -3.69 12.17 1.90
CA SER A 506 -2.62 11.33 1.38
C SER A 506 -1.56 12.13 0.63
N SER A 507 -0.46 11.44 0.32
CA SER A 507 0.58 11.91 -0.57
C SER A 507 1.03 10.75 -1.46
N GLU A 508 1.45 11.03 -2.69
CA GLU A 508 2.11 10.07 -3.56
C GLU A 508 3.49 9.75 -3.01
N ALA A 509 4.49 10.61 -3.25
CA ALA A 509 5.88 10.44 -2.83
C ALA A 509 6.39 8.99 -3.01
N VAL A 510 6.02 8.39 -4.14
CA VAL A 510 6.29 7.00 -4.51
C VAL A 510 6.08 6.86 -6.01
N GLN A 511 6.84 5.97 -6.65
CA GLN A 511 6.55 5.65 -8.05
C GLN A 511 5.22 4.88 -8.15
N GLY A 512 4.11 5.60 -8.37
CA GLY A 512 2.74 5.10 -8.34
C GLY A 512 2.35 4.24 -9.54
N SER A 513 1.06 3.87 -9.61
CA SER A 513 0.54 3.01 -10.68
C SER A 513 0.64 3.65 -12.07
N GLU A 514 0.71 4.99 -12.17
CA GLU A 514 0.88 5.72 -13.44
C GLU A 514 2.10 5.28 -14.26
N TYR A 515 3.17 4.82 -13.61
CA TYR A 515 4.32 4.29 -14.33
C TYR A 515 4.00 3.00 -15.08
N PHE A 516 3.02 2.21 -14.64
CA PHE A 516 2.53 1.06 -15.41
C PHE A 516 1.69 1.48 -16.63
N LYS A 517 1.15 2.70 -16.66
CA LYS A 517 0.51 3.26 -17.85
C LYS A 517 1.54 3.63 -18.91
N TRP A 518 2.65 4.25 -18.52
CA TRP A 518 3.68 4.72 -19.47
C TRP A 518 4.71 3.66 -19.87
N GLY A 519 4.96 2.67 -19.02
CA GLY A 519 5.97 1.65 -19.30
C GLY A 519 6.13 0.65 -18.17
N ASN A 520 7.34 0.13 -18.00
CA ASN A 520 7.64 -0.75 -16.88
C ASN A 520 7.75 0.11 -15.61
N GLY A 521 6.74 0.03 -14.74
CA GLY A 521 6.80 0.63 -13.41
C GLY A 521 7.61 -0.21 -12.42
N SER A 522 7.35 -0.01 -11.12
CA SER A 522 8.07 -0.68 -10.04
C SER A 522 8.01 -2.22 -10.14
N PRO A 523 9.14 -2.94 -9.92
CA PRO A 523 9.16 -4.40 -9.92
C PRO A 523 8.41 -4.96 -8.69
N ILE A 524 8.01 -6.23 -8.76
CA ILE A 524 7.24 -6.92 -7.70
C ILE A 524 7.92 -6.83 -6.34
N GLU A 525 9.24 -6.96 -6.28
CA GLU A 525 10.00 -6.85 -5.04
C GLU A 525 9.94 -5.44 -4.43
N THR A 526 9.89 -4.39 -5.24
CA THR A 526 9.69 -3.01 -4.76
C THR A 526 8.29 -2.85 -4.18
N LEU A 527 7.26 -3.32 -4.89
CA LEU A 527 5.88 -3.30 -4.40
C LEU A 527 5.76 -4.02 -3.05
N LEU A 528 6.50 -5.11 -2.86
CA LEU A 528 6.56 -5.85 -1.59
C LEU A 528 7.50 -5.24 -0.54
N THR A 529 8.08 -4.07 -0.79
CA THR A 529 8.92 -3.31 0.17
C THR A 529 8.20 -2.09 0.72
N LEU A 530 7.43 -1.40 -0.13
CA LEU A 530 6.68 -0.19 0.22
C LEU A 530 5.84 -0.28 1.51
N PRO A 531 5.14 -1.40 1.86
CA PRO A 531 4.35 -1.46 3.08
C PRO A 531 5.19 -1.57 4.36
N TYR A 532 6.52 -1.65 4.22
CA TYR A 532 7.49 -1.70 5.31
C TYR A 532 8.42 -0.47 5.33
N THR A 533 8.31 0.41 4.34
CA THR A 533 9.12 1.63 4.20
C THR A 533 8.22 2.85 4.01
N ARG A 534 7.98 3.27 2.76
CA ARG A 534 7.24 4.50 2.40
C ARG A 534 5.86 4.58 3.05
N ASN A 535 5.12 3.48 3.15
CA ASN A 535 3.77 3.50 3.71
C ASN A 535 3.74 3.42 5.25
N VAL A 536 4.90 3.29 5.90
CA VAL A 536 5.02 3.37 7.36
C VAL A 536 5.08 4.82 7.82
N ILE A 537 5.68 5.71 7.03
CA ILE A 537 5.85 7.12 7.37
C ILE A 537 4.61 7.97 7.06
N GLY A 538 3.62 7.42 6.34
CA GLY A 538 2.33 8.04 6.10
C GLY A 538 1.51 7.37 5.01
N SER A 539 0.29 7.85 4.80
CA SER A 539 -0.58 7.43 3.70
C SER A 539 0.13 7.53 2.36
N MET A 540 -0.16 6.58 1.47
CA MET A 540 0.53 6.41 0.20
C MET A 540 -0.47 6.30 -0.93
N GLU A 541 -0.68 7.40 -1.64
CA GLU A 541 -1.57 7.45 -2.80
C GLU A 541 -0.92 6.77 -4.01
N PHE A 542 -0.87 5.45 -3.96
CA PHE A 542 -0.28 4.61 -5.02
C PHE A 542 -1.19 4.49 -6.25
N THR A 543 -2.43 4.97 -6.15
CA THR A 543 -3.51 4.81 -7.13
C THR A 543 -3.77 3.34 -7.52
N PRO A 544 -4.04 2.42 -6.58
CA PRO A 544 -4.08 0.99 -6.88
C PRO A 544 -5.17 0.65 -7.89
N VAL A 545 -4.81 -0.14 -8.91
CA VAL A 545 -5.72 -0.49 -10.01
C VAL A 545 -6.76 -1.54 -9.59
N GLY A 546 -6.45 -2.39 -8.61
CA GLY A 546 -7.33 -3.50 -8.18
C GLY A 546 -7.38 -4.70 -9.13
N MET A 547 -6.78 -4.61 -10.31
CA MET A 547 -6.71 -5.64 -11.35
C MET A 547 -5.38 -5.62 -12.11
N SER A 548 -5.08 -6.70 -12.84
CA SER A 548 -3.82 -6.83 -13.58
C SER A 548 -3.74 -5.85 -14.76
N VAL A 549 -2.61 -5.16 -14.88
CA VAL A 549 -2.34 -4.20 -15.97
C VAL A 549 -1.16 -4.65 -16.84
N LYS A 550 -1.14 -4.21 -18.10
CA LYS A 550 -0.22 -4.72 -19.13
C LYS A 550 1.27 -4.69 -18.74
N ASN A 551 1.72 -3.58 -18.16
CA ASN A 551 3.15 -3.39 -17.88
C ASN A 551 3.54 -3.74 -16.42
N CYS A 552 2.65 -4.42 -15.70
CA CYS A 552 2.94 -4.98 -14.38
C CYS A 552 2.87 -6.51 -14.44
N LYS A 553 3.78 -7.20 -13.74
CA LYS A 553 3.80 -8.67 -13.67
C LYS A 553 2.86 -9.24 -12.62
N ALA A 554 2.18 -8.37 -11.88
CA ALA A 554 1.24 -8.73 -10.83
C ALA A 554 -0.04 -9.35 -11.43
N THR A 555 -0.53 -10.39 -10.78
CA THR A 555 -1.83 -11.00 -11.08
C THR A 555 -2.99 -10.10 -10.62
N ASN A 556 -4.23 -10.49 -10.96
CA ASN A 556 -5.42 -9.82 -10.44
C ASN A 556 -5.48 -9.89 -8.91
N GLY A 557 -5.18 -11.06 -8.33
CA GLY A 557 -5.18 -11.28 -6.87
C GLY A 557 -4.15 -10.41 -6.15
N PHE A 558 -2.97 -10.20 -6.74
CA PHE A 558 -1.96 -9.30 -6.20
C PHE A 558 -2.47 -7.86 -6.17
N MET A 559 -3.01 -7.37 -7.29
CA MET A 559 -3.48 -5.99 -7.41
C MET A 559 -4.73 -5.73 -6.56
N LEU A 560 -5.59 -6.74 -6.36
CA LEU A 560 -6.71 -6.66 -5.43
C LEU A 560 -6.21 -6.63 -3.97
N GLY A 561 -5.31 -7.54 -3.58
CA GLY A 561 -4.72 -7.56 -2.24
C GLY A 561 -3.96 -6.27 -1.89
N MET A 562 -3.35 -5.62 -2.88
CA MET A 562 -2.68 -4.32 -2.74
C MET A 562 -3.59 -3.25 -2.13
N THR A 563 -4.89 -3.26 -2.47
CA THR A 563 -5.85 -2.26 -2.01
C THR A 563 -6.04 -2.25 -0.49
N VAL A 564 -5.71 -3.35 0.21
CA VAL A 564 -5.73 -3.43 1.69
C VAL A 564 -4.32 -3.31 2.28
N VAL A 565 -3.31 -3.85 1.59
CA VAL A 565 -1.93 -3.82 2.10
C VAL A 565 -1.42 -2.39 2.15
N TYR A 566 -1.68 -1.59 1.11
CA TYR A 566 -1.33 -0.18 1.08
C TYR A 566 -2.41 0.64 1.79
N GLU A 567 -1.97 1.39 2.79
CA GLU A 567 -2.79 2.36 3.50
C GLU A 567 -2.83 3.68 2.74
N SER A 568 -4.02 4.22 2.56
CA SER A 568 -4.20 5.58 2.08
C SER A 568 -5.59 6.09 2.48
N ALA A 569 -5.69 7.19 3.22
CA ALA A 569 -6.99 7.70 3.68
C ALA A 569 -7.84 8.28 2.54
N MET A 570 -7.20 8.75 1.49
CA MET A 570 -7.79 8.88 0.14
C MET A 570 -7.27 7.72 -0.67
N GLN A 571 -8.08 6.96 -1.42
CA GLN A 571 -7.56 5.90 -2.28
C GLN A 571 -8.20 5.94 -3.66
N THR A 572 -7.43 6.33 -4.66
CA THR A 572 -7.90 6.53 -6.03
C THR A 572 -7.74 5.26 -6.85
N LEU A 573 -8.84 4.70 -7.36
CA LEU A 573 -8.80 3.46 -8.11
C LEU A 573 -8.53 3.71 -9.60
N ALA A 574 -7.36 3.26 -10.06
CA ALA A 574 -6.84 3.57 -11.39
C ALA A 574 -7.31 2.58 -12.48
N HIS A 575 -8.58 2.68 -12.89
CA HIS A 575 -9.05 2.03 -14.11
C HIS A 575 -10.29 2.70 -14.71
N SER A 576 -10.66 2.26 -15.91
CA SER A 576 -11.93 2.62 -16.55
C SER A 576 -13.14 2.14 -15.72
N CYS A 577 -14.10 3.03 -15.46
CA CYS A 577 -15.41 2.70 -14.86
C CYS A 577 -16.19 1.67 -15.70
N HIS A 578 -15.86 1.51 -16.99
CA HIS A 578 -16.49 0.54 -17.88
C HIS A 578 -15.82 -0.84 -17.86
N VAL A 579 -14.66 -0.99 -17.22
CA VAL A 579 -13.94 -2.28 -17.13
C VAL A 579 -14.18 -2.97 -15.79
N TYR A 580 -14.33 -2.22 -14.69
CA TYR A 580 -14.66 -2.79 -13.38
C TYR A 580 -15.96 -3.61 -13.36
N PRO A 581 -17.06 -3.20 -14.02
CA PRO A 581 -18.25 -4.04 -14.19
C PRO A 581 -17.89 -5.43 -14.72
N GLY A 582 -18.41 -6.51 -14.13
CA GLY A 582 -18.10 -7.89 -14.54
C GLY A 582 -16.72 -8.43 -14.12
N TYR A 583 -15.87 -7.63 -13.48
CA TYR A 583 -14.66 -8.11 -12.83
C TYR A 583 -15.00 -8.90 -11.56
N GLY A 584 -14.37 -10.06 -11.35
CA GLY A 584 -14.66 -10.92 -10.19
C GLY A 584 -14.32 -10.31 -8.83
N GLY A 585 -13.52 -9.23 -8.80
CA GLY A 585 -13.19 -8.47 -7.60
C GLY A 585 -14.05 -7.22 -7.37
N LEU A 586 -15.07 -6.94 -8.19
CA LEU A 586 -15.87 -5.70 -8.09
C LEU A 586 -16.55 -5.55 -6.73
N SER A 587 -17.16 -6.63 -6.21
CA SER A 587 -17.82 -6.59 -4.89
C SER A 587 -16.84 -6.30 -3.75
N PHE A 588 -15.57 -6.66 -3.89
CA PHE A 588 -14.53 -6.28 -2.94
C PHE A 588 -14.23 -4.78 -3.02
N LEU A 589 -14.00 -4.26 -4.23
CA LEU A 589 -13.69 -2.83 -4.46
C LEU A 589 -14.86 -1.89 -4.10
N THR A 590 -16.09 -2.38 -4.17
CA THR A 590 -17.32 -1.67 -3.76
C THR A 590 -17.42 -1.51 -2.25
N ASP A 591 -16.80 -2.42 -1.49
CA ASP A 591 -16.95 -2.50 -0.03
C ASP A 591 -15.71 -2.05 0.74
N ILE A 592 -14.61 -1.76 0.05
CA ILE A 592 -13.35 -1.43 0.71
C ILE A 592 -13.39 -0.01 1.32
N PRO A 593 -13.06 0.14 2.62
CA PRO A 593 -12.88 1.45 3.24
C PRO A 593 -11.47 2.00 2.93
N SER A 594 -11.25 3.28 3.19
CA SER A 594 -9.92 3.91 3.08
C SER A 594 -9.28 4.24 4.43
N SER A 595 -10.03 4.15 5.53
CA SER A 595 -9.54 4.36 6.90
C SER A 595 -9.84 3.15 7.79
N TRP A 596 -9.02 2.98 8.82
CA TRP A 596 -8.93 1.72 9.56
C TRP A 596 -8.93 1.97 11.05
N ASP A 597 -9.79 1.25 11.77
CA ASP A 597 -9.80 1.25 13.23
C ASP A 597 -8.57 0.56 13.81
N GLU A 598 -8.07 -0.47 13.10
CA GLU A 598 -7.02 -1.35 13.55
C GLU A 598 -6.36 -2.05 12.37
N SER A 599 -5.06 -2.35 12.48
CA SER A 599 -4.29 -3.03 11.45
C SER A 599 -3.35 -4.06 12.06
N VAL A 600 -3.22 -5.21 11.41
CA VAL A 600 -2.35 -6.31 11.82
C VAL A 600 -1.59 -6.82 10.60
N LEU A 601 -0.27 -6.74 10.63
CA LEU A 601 0.58 -7.44 9.69
C LEU A 601 0.79 -8.88 10.20
N LEU A 602 0.36 -9.87 9.43
CA LEU A 602 0.38 -11.26 9.85
C LEU A 602 1.78 -11.88 9.77
N GLU A 603 2.02 -12.86 10.65
CA GLU A 603 3.26 -13.65 10.66
C GLU A 603 3.52 -14.28 9.28
N GLY A 604 4.80 -14.35 8.89
CA GLY A 604 5.22 -14.84 7.58
C GLY A 604 5.38 -13.74 6.52
N SER A 605 4.89 -12.53 6.79
CA SER A 605 5.20 -11.31 6.05
C SER A 605 6.71 -11.00 6.10
N GLU A 606 7.30 -10.69 4.94
CA GLU A 606 8.73 -10.40 4.82
C GLU A 606 8.99 -9.40 3.67
N PRO A 607 9.73 -8.29 3.91
CA PRO A 607 10.05 -7.31 2.90
C PRO A 607 10.64 -7.93 1.63
N ARG A 608 10.20 -7.44 0.47
CA ARG A 608 10.54 -7.94 -0.88
C ARG A 608 10.02 -9.34 -1.24
N LYS A 609 9.29 -10.02 -0.36
CA LYS A 609 8.83 -11.40 -0.62
C LYS A 609 7.33 -11.58 -0.52
N VAL A 610 6.72 -11.11 0.56
CA VAL A 610 5.30 -11.32 0.85
C VAL A 610 4.83 -10.26 1.84
N ALA A 611 3.62 -9.79 1.69
CA ALA A 611 2.93 -8.98 2.68
C ALA A 611 1.51 -9.52 2.84
N ILE A 612 1.11 -9.85 4.07
CA ILE A 612 -0.23 -10.28 4.43
C ILE A 612 -0.70 -9.41 5.56
N ARG A 613 -1.71 -8.59 5.31
CA ARG A 613 -2.20 -7.58 6.25
C ARG A 613 -3.71 -7.71 6.41
N ALA A 614 -4.17 -7.72 7.65
CA ALA A 614 -5.56 -7.58 8.03
C ALA A 614 -5.80 -6.18 8.59
N ARG A 615 -6.97 -5.59 8.31
CA ARG A 615 -7.38 -4.28 8.81
C ARG A 615 -8.86 -4.29 9.15
N ARG A 616 -9.24 -3.60 10.23
CA ARG A 616 -10.63 -3.49 10.67
C ARG A 616 -11.20 -2.12 10.32
N SER A 617 -12.45 -2.09 9.88
CA SER A 617 -13.24 -0.87 9.76
C SER A 617 -14.66 -1.16 10.25
N GLY A 618 -15.07 -0.51 11.32
CA GLY A 618 -16.28 -0.84 12.06
C GLY A 618 -16.27 -2.29 12.53
N GLU A 619 -17.28 -3.05 12.11
CA GLU A 619 -17.45 -4.46 12.48
C GLU A 619 -16.82 -5.45 11.49
N ARG A 620 -16.28 -4.97 10.36
CA ARG A 620 -15.72 -5.80 9.29
C ARG A 620 -14.21 -5.80 9.32
N TRP A 621 -13.62 -6.94 8.97
CA TRP A 621 -12.19 -7.05 8.70
C TRP A 621 -11.95 -7.27 7.22
N TYR A 622 -10.84 -6.73 6.73
CA TYR A 622 -10.37 -6.83 5.37
C TYR A 622 -8.95 -7.38 5.42
N LEU A 623 -8.64 -8.40 4.61
CA LEU A 623 -7.28 -8.93 4.50
C LEU A 623 -6.81 -8.81 3.06
N GLY A 624 -5.61 -8.30 2.88
CA GLY A 624 -4.89 -8.31 1.60
C GLY A 624 -3.63 -9.14 1.71
N ALA A 625 -3.33 -9.91 0.68
CA ALA A 625 -2.11 -10.69 0.55
C ALA A 625 -1.45 -10.45 -0.81
N MET A 626 -0.14 -10.23 -0.81
CA MET A 626 0.68 -10.07 -2.01
C MET A 626 1.94 -10.91 -1.87
N THR A 627 2.38 -11.60 -2.92
CA THR A 627 3.61 -12.41 -2.88
C THR A 627 4.40 -12.38 -4.18
N ALA A 628 5.73 -12.51 -4.09
CA ALA A 628 6.61 -12.74 -5.22
C ALA A 628 6.66 -14.21 -5.65
N LYS A 629 6.25 -15.16 -4.79
CA LYS A 629 6.43 -16.61 -5.04
C LYS A 629 5.15 -17.38 -4.75
N GLU A 630 4.90 -18.35 -5.63
CA GLU A 630 3.84 -19.33 -5.43
C GLU A 630 4.08 -20.12 -4.14
N ASP A 631 3.11 -20.08 -3.24
CA ASP A 631 3.09 -20.85 -2.00
C ASP A 631 1.67 -20.89 -1.40
N ASN A 632 1.47 -21.74 -0.39
CA ASN A 632 0.27 -21.72 0.44
C ASN A 632 0.60 -21.00 1.74
N TYR A 633 0.02 -19.82 1.92
CA TYR A 633 0.21 -19.01 3.11
C TYR A 633 -0.91 -19.28 4.11
N GLU A 634 -0.58 -19.41 5.39
CA GLU A 634 -1.56 -19.62 6.45
C GLU A 634 -1.78 -18.29 7.19
N ALA A 635 -2.99 -17.73 7.05
CA ALA A 635 -3.41 -16.55 7.81
C ALA A 635 -4.02 -17.01 9.14
N ASP A 636 -3.37 -16.68 10.26
CA ASP A 636 -3.92 -16.88 11.60
C ASP A 636 -5.01 -15.82 11.85
N LEU A 637 -6.24 -16.27 12.11
CA LEU A 637 -7.39 -15.37 12.22
C LEU A 637 -7.65 -14.89 13.66
N SER A 638 -6.67 -15.02 14.55
CA SER A 638 -6.78 -14.58 15.96
C SER A 638 -7.07 -13.08 16.15
N PHE A 639 -6.93 -12.26 15.11
CA PHE A 639 -7.37 -10.86 15.11
C PHE A 639 -8.90 -10.68 15.07
N LEU A 640 -9.66 -11.72 14.69
CA LEU A 640 -11.13 -11.68 14.74
C LEU A 640 -11.65 -11.74 16.18
N ASP A 641 -12.87 -11.27 16.40
CA ASP A 641 -13.51 -11.28 17.71
C ASP A 641 -13.63 -12.70 18.28
N ALA A 642 -13.18 -12.89 19.52
CA ALA A 642 -13.17 -14.18 20.18
C ALA A 642 -14.58 -14.77 20.36
N GLY A 643 -14.79 -16.00 19.89
CA GLY A 643 -16.07 -16.70 20.00
C GLY A 643 -17.15 -16.23 18.99
N VAL A 644 -16.83 -15.28 18.11
CA VAL A 644 -17.72 -14.79 17.06
C VAL A 644 -17.48 -15.56 15.76
N LYS A 645 -18.57 -15.80 15.04
CA LYS A 645 -18.55 -16.41 13.70
C LYS A 645 -18.57 -15.30 12.64
N TYR A 646 -17.72 -15.45 11.63
CA TYR A 646 -17.64 -14.55 10.48
C TYR A 646 -17.90 -15.32 9.18
N TYR A 647 -18.54 -14.66 8.22
CA TYR A 647 -18.51 -15.01 6.81
C TYR A 647 -17.26 -14.41 6.19
N ALA A 648 -16.38 -15.27 5.68
CA ALA A 648 -15.19 -14.90 4.93
C ALA A 648 -15.45 -15.02 3.43
N TYR A 649 -15.45 -13.91 2.70
CA TYR A 649 -15.51 -13.85 1.23
C TYR A 649 -14.08 -13.79 0.70
N VAL A 650 -13.56 -14.92 0.21
CA VAL A 650 -12.15 -15.10 -0.15
C VAL A 650 -11.99 -14.94 -1.67
N TYR A 651 -11.31 -13.88 -2.08
CA TYR A 651 -11.03 -13.54 -3.47
C TYR A 651 -9.60 -13.99 -3.82
N THR A 652 -9.47 -14.88 -4.80
CA THR A 652 -8.17 -15.42 -5.27
C THR A 652 -8.10 -15.40 -6.78
N ASP A 653 -6.90 -15.48 -7.34
CA ASP A 653 -6.75 -15.71 -8.77
C ASP A 653 -7.47 -17.00 -9.20
N ASN A 654 -8.29 -16.93 -10.25
CA ASN A 654 -8.86 -18.12 -10.87
C ASN A 654 -7.77 -19.00 -11.49
N SER A 655 -8.09 -20.24 -11.89
CA SER A 655 -7.07 -21.23 -12.29
C SER A 655 -6.12 -20.77 -13.42
N ASP A 656 -6.58 -19.94 -14.35
CA ASP A 656 -5.82 -19.48 -15.51
C ASP A 656 -5.26 -18.04 -15.40
N ASN A 657 -5.48 -17.36 -14.26
CA ASN A 657 -5.09 -15.95 -14.00
C ASN A 657 -5.81 -14.89 -14.84
N SER A 658 -6.87 -15.25 -15.55
CA SER A 658 -7.63 -14.27 -16.34
C SER A 658 -8.45 -13.33 -15.45
N ASN A 659 -8.94 -13.81 -14.30
CA ASN A 659 -9.86 -13.07 -13.44
C ASN A 659 -9.74 -13.53 -11.96
N ILE A 660 -10.59 -12.99 -11.10
CA ILE A 660 -10.76 -13.38 -9.70
C ILE A 660 -11.89 -14.40 -9.59
N GLN A 661 -11.73 -15.37 -8.69
CA GLN A 661 -12.80 -16.23 -8.19
C GLN A 661 -13.03 -15.92 -6.71
N MET A 662 -14.29 -16.01 -6.27
CA MET A 662 -14.68 -15.78 -4.87
C MET A 662 -15.27 -17.05 -4.26
N GLU A 663 -14.82 -17.39 -3.06
CA GLU A 663 -15.37 -18.47 -2.24
C GLU A 663 -15.87 -17.91 -0.90
N LYS A 664 -17.08 -18.28 -0.48
CA LYS A 664 -17.62 -17.93 0.85
C LYS A 664 -17.37 -19.07 1.84
N LYS A 665 -16.81 -18.74 3.00
CA LYS A 665 -16.56 -19.66 4.12
C LYS A 665 -17.11 -19.10 5.42
N GLU A 666 -17.33 -19.96 6.40
CA GLU A 666 -17.60 -19.57 7.77
C GLU A 666 -16.35 -19.85 8.61
N VAL A 667 -15.89 -18.86 9.39
CA VAL A 667 -14.65 -18.92 10.18
C VAL A 667 -14.83 -18.25 11.54
N THR A 668 -13.89 -18.49 12.44
CA THR A 668 -13.78 -17.91 13.78
C THR A 668 -12.33 -17.50 14.06
N SER A 669 -12.10 -16.81 15.17
CA SER A 669 -10.74 -16.42 15.60
C SER A 669 -9.80 -17.58 15.94
N LYS A 670 -10.30 -18.82 16.01
CA LYS A 670 -9.50 -20.03 16.25
C LYS A 670 -8.99 -20.68 14.98
N ASP A 671 -9.50 -20.26 13.83
CA ASP A 671 -9.21 -20.87 12.54
C ASP A 671 -7.93 -20.30 11.92
N LYS A 672 -7.37 -21.07 11.00
CA LYS A 672 -6.34 -20.61 10.07
C LYS A 672 -6.90 -20.70 8.66
N LEU A 673 -6.74 -19.63 7.90
CA LEU A 673 -7.17 -19.58 6.50
C LEU A 673 -5.98 -19.79 5.58
N THR A 674 -5.98 -20.91 4.86
CA THR A 674 -5.01 -21.16 3.80
C THR A 674 -5.31 -20.29 2.57
N LEU A 675 -4.32 -19.50 2.15
CA LEU A 675 -4.34 -18.67 0.95
C LEU A 675 -3.39 -19.29 -0.11
N PRO A 676 -3.93 -19.98 -1.13
CA PRO A 676 -3.12 -20.53 -2.21
C PRO A 676 -2.75 -19.42 -3.20
N LEU A 677 -1.57 -18.82 -3.01
CA LEU A 677 -1.12 -17.68 -3.82
C LEU A 677 -0.21 -18.16 -4.95
N LYS A 678 -0.41 -17.61 -6.15
CA LYS A 678 0.45 -17.85 -7.30
C LYS A 678 1.73 -17.01 -7.26
N GLY A 679 2.68 -17.26 -8.15
CA GLY A 679 3.84 -16.39 -8.31
C GLY A 679 3.42 -15.01 -8.80
N ASN A 680 3.91 -13.94 -8.16
CA ASN A 680 3.38 -12.58 -8.32
C ASN A 680 1.86 -12.50 -8.04
N GLY A 681 1.39 -13.41 -7.18
CA GLY A 681 0.00 -13.66 -6.82
C GLY A 681 -0.47 -12.85 -5.63
N GLY A 682 -1.76 -12.92 -5.36
CA GLY A 682 -2.32 -12.37 -4.14
C GLY A 682 -3.74 -12.84 -3.87
N ALA A 683 -4.30 -12.33 -2.78
CA ALA A 683 -5.67 -12.58 -2.39
C ALA A 683 -6.22 -11.37 -1.64
N ALA A 684 -7.54 -11.26 -1.60
CA ALA A 684 -8.24 -10.34 -0.74
C ALA A 684 -9.37 -11.07 0.00
N VAL A 685 -9.72 -10.66 1.21
CA VAL A 685 -10.78 -11.28 2.01
C VAL A 685 -11.58 -10.23 2.74
N ILE A 686 -12.92 -10.34 2.70
CA ILE A 686 -13.81 -9.60 3.60
C ILE A 686 -14.30 -10.59 4.67
N PHE A 687 -14.19 -10.23 5.93
CA PHE A 687 -14.81 -10.93 7.05
C PHE A 687 -15.95 -10.07 7.60
N SER A 688 -17.17 -10.59 7.49
CA SER A 688 -18.38 -9.93 8.03
C SER A 688 -19.07 -10.83 9.05
N LYS A 689 -19.63 -10.23 10.10
CA LYS A 689 -20.48 -10.96 11.08
C LYS A 689 -21.82 -11.38 10.48
N LYS A 690 -22.19 -10.80 9.34
CA LYS A 690 -23.44 -11.05 8.62
C LYS A 690 -23.11 -11.53 7.20
N ASP A 691 -24.04 -12.26 6.58
CA ASP A 691 -23.93 -12.63 5.17
C ASP A 691 -24.49 -11.49 4.32
N ASP A 692 -23.74 -10.38 4.24
CA ASP A 692 -24.21 -9.07 3.77
C ASP A 692 -23.23 -8.39 2.81
N LEU A 693 -22.59 -9.17 1.94
CA LEU A 693 -21.76 -8.64 0.85
C LEU A 693 -22.57 -7.66 0.00
N ARG A 694 -22.04 -6.45 -0.16
CA ARG A 694 -22.67 -5.41 -0.97
C ARG A 694 -22.61 -5.77 -2.45
N LEU A 695 -23.77 -5.78 -3.10
CA LEU A 695 -23.91 -5.93 -4.55
C LEU A 695 -24.36 -4.59 -5.16
N THR A 696 -24.06 -4.43 -6.44
CA THR A 696 -24.33 -3.25 -7.27
C THR A 696 -25.29 -3.58 -8.41
N SER A 697 -25.69 -2.57 -9.18
CA SER A 697 -26.50 -2.78 -10.40
C SER A 697 -25.78 -3.72 -11.40
N TYR A 698 -24.45 -3.69 -11.43
CA TYR A 698 -23.61 -4.49 -12.32
C TYR A 698 -23.70 -6.00 -12.05
N ASP A 699 -23.98 -6.40 -10.80
CA ASP A 699 -24.13 -7.80 -10.41
C ASP A 699 -25.38 -8.45 -11.01
N ASN A 700 -26.33 -7.63 -11.48
CA ASN A 700 -27.51 -8.10 -12.20
C ASN A 700 -27.20 -8.49 -13.64
N TYR A 701 -25.99 -8.28 -14.17
CA TYR A 701 -25.67 -8.64 -15.54
C TYR A 701 -24.86 -9.94 -15.65
N ASN A 702 -25.07 -10.67 -16.74
CA ASN A 702 -24.18 -11.73 -17.22
C ASN A 702 -23.28 -11.14 -18.31
N TYR A 703 -21.96 -11.28 -18.16
CA TYR A 703 -20.96 -10.72 -19.06
C TYR A 703 -20.41 -11.78 -20.01
N PHE A 704 -20.29 -11.42 -21.29
CA PHE A 704 -19.81 -12.31 -22.34
C PHE A 704 -18.73 -11.61 -23.17
N GLU A 705 -17.49 -12.08 -23.02
CA GLU A 705 -16.32 -11.55 -23.72
C GLU A 705 -16.38 -11.86 -25.22
N ALA A 706 -16.12 -10.87 -26.06
CA ALA A 706 -16.22 -11.03 -27.51
C ALA A 706 -15.16 -12.00 -28.05
N GLU A 707 -13.96 -12.04 -27.45
CA GLU A 707 -12.90 -12.98 -27.84
C GLU A 707 -13.21 -14.44 -27.55
N ASN A 708 -14.21 -14.71 -26.70
CA ASN A 708 -14.70 -16.05 -26.39
C ASN A 708 -15.94 -16.44 -27.21
N ALA A 709 -16.46 -15.52 -28.04
CA ALA A 709 -17.63 -15.76 -28.87
C ALA A 709 -17.29 -16.52 -30.17
N ASN A 710 -18.32 -16.94 -30.90
CA ASN A 710 -18.15 -17.58 -32.20
C ASN A 710 -17.96 -16.51 -33.28
N LEU A 711 -16.75 -16.45 -33.84
CA LEU A 711 -16.30 -15.36 -34.72
C LEU A 711 -16.41 -15.73 -36.20
N GLY A 712 -16.84 -14.74 -36.99
CA GLY A 712 -16.80 -14.79 -38.44
C GLY A 712 -15.38 -14.93 -39.03
N LEU A 713 -15.28 -15.13 -40.34
CA LEU A 713 -14.00 -15.48 -40.99
C LEU A 713 -12.95 -14.35 -40.91
N GLY A 714 -13.38 -13.09 -41.01
CA GLY A 714 -12.50 -11.92 -41.08
C GLY A 714 -12.15 -11.26 -39.75
N ASN A 715 -12.73 -11.69 -38.63
CA ASN A 715 -12.55 -11.10 -37.29
C ASN A 715 -12.01 -12.08 -36.23
N LYS A 716 -11.42 -13.21 -36.64
CA LYS A 716 -10.93 -14.27 -35.73
C LYS A 716 -9.77 -13.91 -34.80
N THR A 717 -9.11 -12.77 -35.01
CA THR A 717 -7.93 -12.38 -34.23
C THR A 717 -8.30 -11.24 -33.30
N PRO A 718 -8.32 -11.47 -31.97
CA PRO A 718 -8.49 -10.39 -31.02
C PRO A 718 -7.38 -9.35 -31.14
N THR A 719 -7.74 -8.09 -30.92
CA THR A 719 -6.81 -6.97 -30.85
C THR A 719 -6.51 -6.69 -29.39
N THR A 720 -5.23 -6.55 -29.04
CA THR A 720 -4.83 -6.19 -27.67
C THR A 720 -5.04 -4.69 -27.43
N ALA A 721 -5.69 -4.34 -26.33
CA ALA A 721 -5.84 -2.96 -25.86
C ALA A 721 -5.67 -2.89 -24.33
N GLN A 722 -5.37 -1.71 -23.80
CA GLN A 722 -5.04 -1.54 -22.39
C GLN A 722 -6.27 -1.32 -21.50
N TYR A 723 -7.26 -0.57 -21.98
CA TYR A 723 -8.42 -0.15 -21.18
C TYR A 723 -9.69 -0.84 -21.66
N VAL A 724 -9.63 -2.17 -21.75
CA VAL A 724 -10.69 -3.10 -22.14
C VAL A 724 -10.64 -4.33 -21.23
N SER A 725 -11.74 -5.08 -21.10
CA SER A 725 -11.71 -6.37 -20.40
C SER A 725 -10.71 -7.34 -21.02
N ASN A 726 -10.07 -8.16 -20.18
CA ASN A 726 -9.03 -9.13 -20.57
C ASN A 726 -7.89 -8.60 -21.45
N LYS A 727 -7.76 -7.27 -21.60
CA LYS A 727 -6.82 -6.60 -22.49
C LYS A 727 -7.02 -6.99 -23.97
N ALA A 728 -8.23 -7.40 -24.39
CA ALA A 728 -8.53 -7.82 -25.75
C ALA A 728 -9.91 -7.33 -26.23
N TYR A 729 -10.08 -7.13 -27.54
CA TYR A 729 -11.38 -6.87 -28.16
C TYR A 729 -11.43 -7.41 -29.60
N ILE A 730 -12.64 -7.59 -30.15
CA ILE A 730 -12.85 -8.04 -31.53
C ILE A 730 -13.15 -6.85 -32.46
N GLY A 731 -12.26 -6.63 -33.43
CA GLY A 731 -12.43 -5.63 -34.49
C GLY A 731 -13.01 -6.20 -35.78
N LYS A 732 -12.92 -5.42 -36.88
CA LYS A 732 -13.27 -5.85 -38.26
C LYS A 732 -14.70 -6.39 -38.41
N ILE A 733 -15.64 -5.89 -37.60
CA ILE A 733 -17.06 -6.23 -37.67
C ILE A 733 -17.67 -5.50 -38.88
N ARG A 734 -17.60 -6.12 -40.07
CA ARG A 734 -18.13 -5.59 -41.33
C ARG A 734 -18.70 -6.71 -42.19
N GLY A 735 -19.95 -6.56 -42.60
CA GLY A 735 -20.75 -7.59 -43.25
C GLY A 735 -21.24 -8.65 -42.25
N VAL A 736 -22.25 -9.40 -42.66
CA VAL A 736 -22.86 -10.48 -41.87
C VAL A 736 -21.89 -11.64 -41.61
N GLN A 737 -21.00 -11.93 -42.56
CA GLN A 737 -19.99 -12.98 -42.46
C GLN A 737 -18.93 -12.74 -41.37
N ASN A 738 -18.76 -11.49 -40.92
CA ASN A 738 -17.81 -11.09 -39.87
C ASN A 738 -18.53 -10.70 -38.57
N ARG A 739 -19.66 -11.35 -38.28
CA ARG A 739 -20.37 -11.16 -37.01
C ARG A 739 -19.57 -11.65 -35.81
N VAL A 740 -19.98 -11.21 -34.63
CA VAL A 740 -19.69 -11.84 -33.34
C VAL A 740 -20.97 -12.54 -32.89
N LYS A 741 -20.94 -13.87 -32.75
CA LYS A 741 -22.09 -14.69 -32.38
C LYS A 741 -21.92 -15.19 -30.94
N PHE A 742 -22.75 -14.69 -30.04
CA PHE A 742 -22.85 -15.14 -28.66
C PHE A 742 -23.93 -16.21 -28.56
N GLU A 743 -23.55 -17.41 -28.12
CA GLU A 743 -24.42 -18.60 -28.09
C GLU A 743 -24.72 -19.00 -26.64
N ASN A 744 -25.82 -19.72 -26.43
CA ASN A 744 -26.25 -20.19 -25.11
C ASN A 744 -26.52 -19.07 -24.10
N ILE A 745 -27.06 -17.94 -24.55
CA ILE A 745 -27.54 -16.88 -23.66
C ILE A 745 -28.83 -17.36 -23.00
N GLU A 746 -28.78 -17.67 -21.72
CA GLU A 746 -29.92 -18.20 -20.97
C GLU A 746 -30.82 -17.08 -20.46
N ALA A 747 -32.11 -17.16 -20.79
CA ALA A 747 -33.14 -16.27 -20.29
C ALA A 747 -34.19 -17.09 -19.51
N PRO A 748 -34.44 -16.79 -18.22
CA PRO A 748 -35.40 -17.55 -17.41
C PRO A 748 -36.84 -17.44 -17.91
N GLU A 749 -37.18 -16.31 -18.54
CA GLU A 749 -38.47 -16.00 -19.13
C GLU A 749 -38.28 -15.36 -20.50
N ALA A 750 -39.33 -15.38 -21.33
CA ALA A 750 -39.31 -14.62 -22.57
C ALA A 750 -39.65 -13.15 -22.29
N GLY A 751 -39.01 -12.20 -22.97
CA GLY A 751 -39.28 -10.77 -22.78
C GLY A 751 -38.12 -9.86 -23.18
N MET A 752 -38.22 -8.58 -22.82
CA MET A 752 -37.15 -7.61 -23.06
C MET A 752 -36.10 -7.65 -21.95
N TYR A 753 -34.85 -7.69 -22.38
CA TYR A 753 -33.68 -7.67 -21.54
C TYR A 753 -32.80 -6.48 -21.92
N ASP A 754 -32.26 -5.82 -20.90
CA ASP A 754 -31.22 -4.81 -21.12
C ASP A 754 -29.95 -5.47 -21.63
N LEU A 755 -29.40 -4.89 -22.68
CA LEU A 755 -28.14 -5.26 -23.31
C LEU A 755 -27.19 -4.06 -23.27
N LYS A 756 -26.06 -4.22 -22.60
CA LYS A 756 -24.93 -3.30 -22.65
C LYS A 756 -23.92 -3.81 -23.68
N LEU A 757 -23.45 -2.92 -24.54
CA LEU A 757 -22.35 -3.13 -25.47
C LEU A 757 -21.14 -2.35 -24.98
N TYR A 758 -20.04 -3.07 -24.76
CA TYR A 758 -18.76 -2.48 -24.41
C TYR A 758 -17.91 -2.42 -25.68
N VAL A 759 -17.54 -1.22 -26.09
CA VAL A 759 -17.03 -0.96 -27.44
C VAL A 759 -15.84 -0.02 -27.43
N VAL A 760 -14.98 -0.21 -28.42
CA VAL A 760 -13.81 0.61 -28.65
C VAL A 760 -13.92 1.23 -30.03
N SER A 761 -13.88 2.56 -30.09
CA SER A 761 -14.02 3.24 -31.38
C SER A 761 -13.45 4.65 -31.36
N GLY A 762 -12.66 4.94 -32.39
CA GLY A 762 -12.08 6.27 -32.63
C GLY A 762 -13.04 7.32 -33.20
N SER A 763 -14.26 6.91 -33.55
CA SER A 763 -15.29 7.77 -34.17
C SER A 763 -16.67 7.18 -33.91
N LYS A 764 -17.73 7.96 -34.13
CA LYS A 764 -19.10 7.44 -34.06
C LYS A 764 -19.33 6.34 -35.11
N LYS A 765 -19.80 5.19 -34.67
CA LYS A 765 -20.15 4.02 -35.50
C LYS A 765 -21.54 3.50 -35.15
N LYS A 766 -21.97 2.44 -35.84
CA LYS A 766 -23.21 1.73 -35.55
C LYS A 766 -22.98 0.22 -35.52
N LEU A 767 -23.87 -0.48 -34.82
CA LEU A 767 -23.96 -1.94 -34.78
C LEU A 767 -25.42 -2.36 -34.94
N SER A 768 -25.61 -3.46 -35.65
CA SER A 768 -26.88 -4.17 -35.75
C SER A 768 -26.81 -5.38 -34.82
N ILE A 769 -27.84 -5.56 -34.01
CA ILE A 769 -27.95 -6.61 -33.01
C ILE A 769 -29.16 -7.45 -33.36
N ARG A 770 -28.95 -8.73 -33.64
CA ARG A 770 -30.03 -9.69 -33.90
C ARG A 770 -30.10 -10.69 -32.78
N THR A 771 -31.30 -10.99 -32.30
CA THR A 771 -31.54 -12.11 -31.39
C THR A 771 -32.33 -13.19 -32.12
N ASN A 772 -31.85 -14.42 -32.03
CA ASN A 772 -32.48 -15.59 -32.68
C ASN A 772 -32.81 -15.29 -34.15
N GLN A 773 -34.09 -15.44 -34.53
CA GLN A 773 -34.63 -15.18 -35.86
C GLN A 773 -35.29 -13.80 -36.02
N TYR A 774 -35.21 -12.93 -35.02
CA TYR A 774 -35.97 -11.69 -34.95
C TYR A 774 -35.30 -10.52 -35.71
N GLU A 775 -36.09 -9.49 -36.03
CA GLU A 775 -35.61 -8.22 -36.61
C GLU A 775 -34.50 -7.59 -35.75
N SER A 776 -33.51 -7.00 -36.42
CA SER A 776 -32.33 -6.45 -35.75
C SER A 776 -32.61 -5.08 -35.12
N VAL A 777 -32.14 -4.88 -33.89
CA VAL A 777 -32.05 -3.55 -33.27
C VAL A 777 -30.79 -2.85 -33.78
N GLN A 778 -30.94 -1.61 -34.28
CA GLN A 778 -29.81 -0.76 -34.65
C GLN A 778 -29.41 0.13 -33.47
N VAL A 779 -28.13 0.10 -33.13
CA VAL A 779 -27.54 1.02 -32.16
C VAL A 779 -26.61 1.95 -32.91
N THR A 780 -26.88 3.25 -32.85
CA THR A 780 -26.13 4.30 -33.56
C THR A 780 -25.29 5.13 -32.59
N ASP A 781 -24.47 6.03 -33.14
CA ASP A 781 -23.63 6.97 -32.37
C ASP A 781 -22.68 6.32 -31.36
N ILE A 782 -22.31 5.06 -31.60
CA ILE A 782 -21.44 4.27 -30.74
C ILE A 782 -20.00 4.78 -30.85
N VAL A 783 -19.40 5.17 -29.74
CA VAL A 783 -18.01 5.61 -29.66
C VAL A 783 -17.34 5.07 -28.39
N GLY A 784 -16.02 4.86 -28.40
CA GLY A 784 -15.28 4.58 -27.17
C GLY A 784 -15.13 5.84 -26.32
N ILE A 785 -14.63 5.71 -25.08
CA ILE A 785 -14.25 6.88 -24.25
C ILE A 785 -13.34 7.81 -25.07
N SER A 786 -13.60 9.11 -25.06
CA SER A 786 -12.83 10.14 -25.80
C SER A 786 -12.69 9.93 -27.32
N GLY A 787 -13.48 9.06 -27.96
CA GLY A 787 -13.16 8.65 -29.33
C GLY A 787 -11.78 7.98 -29.41
N ASN A 788 -11.42 7.23 -28.37
CA ASN A 788 -10.18 6.48 -28.28
C ASN A 788 -10.38 5.08 -28.89
N SER A 789 -9.43 4.66 -29.72
CA SER A 789 -9.40 3.31 -30.30
C SER A 789 -8.80 2.24 -29.37
N SER A 790 -8.54 2.58 -28.10
CA SER A 790 -7.94 1.70 -27.08
C SER A 790 -8.63 1.76 -25.71
N ALA A 791 -9.69 2.56 -25.55
CA ALA A 791 -10.46 2.65 -24.31
C ALA A 791 -11.94 2.36 -24.54
N VAL A 792 -12.51 1.53 -23.67
CA VAL A 792 -13.87 1.04 -23.81
C VAL A 792 -14.89 2.08 -23.33
N GLY A 793 -15.88 2.35 -24.17
CA GLY A 793 -17.13 3.02 -23.78
C GLY A 793 -18.25 2.00 -23.63
N CYS A 794 -19.35 2.40 -22.98
CA CYS A 794 -20.54 1.57 -22.84
C CYS A 794 -21.74 2.25 -23.51
N VAL A 795 -22.52 1.48 -24.28
CA VAL A 795 -23.83 1.90 -24.78
C VAL A 795 -24.86 0.85 -24.42
N SER A 796 -26.07 1.28 -24.06
CA SER A 796 -27.16 0.39 -23.67
C SER A 796 -28.26 0.36 -24.73
N THR A 797 -28.91 -0.79 -24.88
CA THR A 797 -30.12 -0.98 -25.66
C THR A 797 -30.94 -2.11 -25.04
N GLN A 798 -32.07 -2.48 -25.65
CA GLN A 798 -32.88 -3.61 -25.21
C GLN A 798 -33.03 -4.63 -26.32
N VAL A 799 -33.05 -5.91 -25.96
CA VAL A 799 -33.25 -7.01 -26.89
C VAL A 799 -34.29 -7.97 -26.35
N TYR A 800 -35.08 -8.56 -27.25
CA TYR A 800 -36.01 -9.61 -26.89
C TYR A 800 -35.28 -10.95 -26.85
N LEU A 801 -35.48 -11.72 -25.78
CA LEU A 801 -35.01 -13.10 -25.64
C LEU A 801 -36.21 -14.03 -25.46
N ASP A 802 -36.16 -15.19 -26.10
CA ASP A 802 -37.07 -16.30 -25.83
C ASP A 802 -36.69 -16.98 -24.51
N LYS A 803 -37.65 -17.66 -23.87
CA LYS A 803 -37.34 -18.48 -22.69
C LYS A 803 -36.36 -19.59 -23.05
N GLY A 804 -35.30 -19.74 -22.26
CA GLY A 804 -34.26 -20.76 -22.46
C GLY A 804 -33.05 -20.20 -23.19
N LYS A 805 -32.49 -20.96 -24.13
CA LYS A 805 -31.23 -20.63 -24.81
C LYS A 805 -31.46 -19.74 -26.02
N ASN A 806 -30.75 -18.61 -26.05
CA ASN A 806 -30.78 -17.62 -27.11
C ASN A 806 -29.43 -17.49 -27.79
N THR A 807 -29.45 -16.90 -28.98
CA THR A 807 -28.26 -16.49 -29.71
C THR A 807 -28.35 -15.01 -30.04
N ILE A 808 -27.27 -14.27 -29.78
CA ILE A 808 -27.15 -12.85 -30.11
C ILE A 808 -26.06 -12.67 -31.17
N TYR A 809 -26.40 -12.03 -32.27
CA TYR A 809 -25.48 -11.70 -33.35
C TYR A 809 -25.21 -10.19 -33.34
N VAL A 810 -23.94 -9.81 -33.24
CA VAL A 810 -23.49 -8.43 -33.36
C VAL A 810 -22.75 -8.29 -34.70
N TYR A 811 -23.26 -7.44 -35.58
CA TYR A 811 -22.72 -7.25 -36.93
C TYR A 811 -22.93 -5.82 -37.43
N ASN A 812 -22.36 -5.48 -38.59
CA ASN A 812 -22.67 -4.23 -39.28
C ASN A 812 -22.72 -4.51 -40.79
N PRO A 813 -23.89 -4.41 -41.46
CA PRO A 813 -24.08 -4.97 -42.79
C PRO A 813 -23.25 -4.27 -43.87
N THR A 814 -23.11 -2.94 -43.80
CA THR A 814 -22.56 -2.14 -44.90
C THR A 814 -21.24 -1.46 -44.58
N ALA A 815 -21.03 -1.10 -43.30
CA ALA A 815 -19.87 -0.34 -42.85
C ALA A 815 -19.04 -1.12 -41.81
N LEU A 816 -17.82 -0.63 -41.56
CA LEU A 816 -17.02 -1.12 -40.45
C LEU A 816 -17.64 -0.63 -39.13
N GLY A 817 -18.04 -1.57 -38.27
CA GLY A 817 -18.48 -1.30 -36.91
C GLY A 817 -17.33 -0.92 -35.96
N PRO A 818 -17.65 -0.52 -34.72
CA PRO A 818 -16.65 -0.35 -33.67
C PRO A 818 -16.02 -1.71 -33.31
N GLY A 819 -14.89 -1.67 -32.60
CA GLY A 819 -14.41 -2.86 -31.90
C GLY A 819 -15.37 -3.23 -30.78
N LEU A 820 -15.64 -4.53 -30.61
CA LEU A 820 -16.48 -5.06 -29.54
C LEU A 820 -15.60 -5.72 -28.49
N ASP A 821 -15.61 -5.21 -27.27
CA ASP A 821 -14.93 -5.77 -26.10
C ASP A 821 -15.78 -6.92 -25.54
N ARG A 822 -17.00 -6.60 -25.09
CA ARG A 822 -17.94 -7.59 -24.54
C ARG A 822 -19.38 -7.12 -24.64
N ILE A 823 -20.31 -8.02 -24.36
CA ILE A 823 -21.70 -7.69 -24.09
C ILE A 823 -22.05 -8.03 -22.64
N ALA A 824 -23.02 -7.31 -22.07
CA ALA A 824 -23.61 -7.68 -20.80
C ALA A 824 -25.14 -7.70 -20.90
N ILE A 825 -25.76 -8.78 -20.47
CA ILE A 825 -27.21 -8.98 -20.51
C ILE A 825 -27.75 -9.01 -19.10
N SER A 826 -28.80 -8.24 -18.81
CA SER A 826 -29.44 -8.29 -17.50
C SER A 826 -30.00 -9.69 -17.20
N LYS A 827 -29.85 -10.16 -15.96
CA LYS A 827 -30.48 -11.37 -15.43
C LYS A 827 -31.98 -11.16 -15.23
N THR A 828 -32.39 -9.91 -15.04
CA THR A 828 -33.77 -9.50 -14.80
C THR A 828 -34.36 -8.87 -16.06
N LYS A 829 -35.57 -9.29 -16.44
CA LYS A 829 -36.34 -8.66 -17.53
C LYS A 829 -36.78 -7.25 -17.13
N THR A 830 -36.81 -6.31 -18.08
CA THR A 830 -37.12 -4.90 -17.80
C THR A 830 -38.59 -4.54 -18.07
N ALA A 831 -39.24 -5.18 -19.03
CA ALA A 831 -40.68 -5.08 -19.28
C ALA A 831 -41.18 -6.23 -20.17
N ASP A 832 -42.48 -6.54 -20.11
CA ASP A 832 -43.12 -7.41 -21.09
C ASP A 832 -43.34 -6.62 -22.39
N ALA A 833 -42.83 -7.14 -23.51
CA ALA A 833 -43.04 -6.55 -24.83
C ALA A 833 -43.55 -7.60 -25.83
N ALA A 834 -44.21 -7.13 -26.88
CA ALA A 834 -44.64 -7.99 -27.97
C ALA A 834 -43.43 -8.68 -28.62
N VAL A 835 -43.60 -9.96 -28.96
CA VAL A 835 -42.60 -10.75 -29.68
C VAL A 835 -42.23 -10.02 -30.98
N PRO A 836 -40.94 -9.72 -31.23
CA PRO A 836 -40.55 -9.05 -32.46
C PRO A 836 -40.86 -9.89 -33.70
N LYS A 837 -40.94 -9.22 -34.86
CA LYS A 837 -41.14 -9.93 -36.13
C LYS A 837 -39.91 -10.76 -36.49
N ILE A 838 -40.14 -11.85 -37.23
CA ILE A 838 -39.07 -12.65 -37.82
C ILE A 838 -38.40 -11.82 -38.94
N ALA A 839 -37.07 -11.73 -38.90
CA ALA A 839 -36.28 -10.99 -39.86
C ALA A 839 -36.35 -11.61 -41.26
N THR A 840 -36.65 -10.82 -42.28
CA THR A 840 -36.59 -11.27 -43.68
C THR A 840 -35.24 -10.99 -44.36
N ASP A 841 -34.41 -10.13 -43.75
CA ASP A 841 -33.08 -9.78 -44.22
C ASP A 841 -32.01 -10.68 -43.60
N TYR A 842 -30.95 -10.98 -44.34
CA TYR A 842 -29.80 -11.79 -43.89
C TYR A 842 -30.17 -13.12 -43.20
N PRO A 843 -31.02 -13.98 -43.80
CA PRO A 843 -31.42 -15.26 -43.20
C PRO A 843 -30.23 -16.19 -42.88
N GLU A 844 -29.12 -16.03 -43.59
CA GLU A 844 -27.86 -16.74 -43.34
C GLU A 844 -27.26 -16.48 -41.94
N LEU A 845 -27.65 -15.40 -41.25
CA LEU A 845 -27.19 -15.13 -39.88
C LEU A 845 -27.74 -16.16 -38.89
N TYR A 846 -29.00 -16.55 -39.03
CA TYR A 846 -29.74 -17.38 -38.08
C TYR A 846 -30.19 -18.72 -38.67
N ALA A 847 -29.67 -19.09 -39.84
CA ALA A 847 -29.98 -20.36 -40.50
C ALA A 847 -29.65 -21.60 -39.63
N ASP A 848 -28.74 -21.44 -38.66
CA ASP A 848 -28.33 -22.47 -37.70
C ASP A 848 -29.10 -22.42 -36.37
N TYR A 849 -30.03 -21.47 -36.20
CA TYR A 849 -30.88 -21.39 -35.01
C TYR A 849 -32.04 -22.39 -35.09
N PRO A 850 -32.23 -23.27 -34.09
CA PRO A 850 -33.32 -24.25 -34.10
C PRO A 850 -34.67 -23.55 -33.93
N GLY A 851 -35.49 -23.57 -34.98
CA GLY A 851 -36.77 -22.85 -35.05
C GLY A 851 -37.25 -22.52 -36.47
N THR A 852 -36.47 -22.86 -37.51
CA THR A 852 -36.73 -22.50 -38.91
C THR A 852 -37.94 -23.18 -39.58
N THR A 853 -38.85 -23.82 -38.84
CA THR A 853 -40.13 -24.29 -39.42
C THR A 853 -41.32 -24.16 -38.46
N SER A 854 -42.38 -23.55 -38.98
CA SER A 854 -43.75 -23.39 -38.47
C SER A 854 -43.99 -22.35 -37.37
N THR A 855 -44.63 -21.26 -37.79
CA THR A 855 -45.58 -20.46 -37.02
C THR A 855 -46.55 -21.39 -36.28
N PRO A 856 -46.73 -21.27 -34.95
CA PRO A 856 -47.91 -21.82 -34.31
C PRO A 856 -49.11 -20.95 -34.69
N GLU A 857 -50.13 -21.56 -35.28
CA GLU A 857 -51.47 -20.95 -35.37
C GLU A 857 -51.98 -20.60 -33.96
N PRO A 858 -52.76 -19.52 -33.82
CA PRO A 858 -53.29 -19.11 -32.53
C PRO A 858 -54.30 -20.15 -32.06
N THR A 859 -53.95 -20.90 -31.01
CA THR A 859 -54.93 -21.76 -30.33
C THR A 859 -55.59 -20.96 -29.22
N ALA A 860 -56.92 -20.98 -29.25
CA ALA A 860 -57.82 -20.16 -28.46
C ALA A 860 -57.64 -20.28 -26.94
N THR A 861 -57.93 -19.16 -26.28
CA THR A 861 -58.14 -18.98 -24.84
C THR A 861 -59.09 -20.01 -24.25
N PRO A 862 -58.83 -20.48 -23.01
CA PRO A 862 -59.90 -20.73 -22.05
C PRO A 862 -59.84 -19.73 -20.88
N VAL A 863 -61.04 -19.25 -20.54
CA VAL A 863 -61.43 -18.38 -19.42
C VAL A 863 -61.19 -19.09 -18.06
N PRO A 864 -60.99 -18.35 -16.94
CA PRO A 864 -60.27 -18.81 -15.76
C PRO A 864 -61.13 -19.61 -14.79
N THR A 865 -60.50 -20.42 -13.94
CA THR A 865 -61.15 -20.98 -12.76
C THR A 865 -60.17 -21.04 -11.59
N THR A 866 -60.41 -20.14 -10.64
CA THR A 866 -60.22 -20.25 -9.17
C THR A 866 -58.89 -20.78 -8.61
N ALA A 867 -58.20 -19.90 -7.87
CA ALA A 867 -57.43 -20.22 -6.66
C ALA A 867 -58.27 -21.08 -5.66
N PRO A 868 -57.71 -21.83 -4.68
CA PRO A 868 -56.51 -21.48 -3.91
C PRO A 868 -55.61 -22.65 -3.45
N ALA A 869 -54.44 -22.30 -2.89
CA ALA A 869 -53.95 -22.71 -1.56
C ALA A 869 -52.43 -22.89 -1.51
N VAL A 870 -51.84 -22.10 -0.60
CA VAL A 870 -50.48 -22.23 -0.06
C VAL A 870 -50.39 -23.52 0.74
N THR A 871 -49.38 -24.38 0.50
CA THR A 871 -48.53 -24.94 1.58
C THR A 871 -47.35 -25.79 1.08
N GLN A 872 -46.21 -25.52 1.74
CA GLN A 872 -45.14 -26.43 2.15
C GLN A 872 -44.14 -27.03 1.13
N THR A 873 -42.89 -26.66 1.41
CA THR A 873 -41.62 -27.35 1.20
C THR A 873 -41.72 -28.89 1.28
N PRO A 874 -40.95 -29.60 0.45
CA PRO A 874 -40.16 -30.69 1.00
C PRO A 874 -38.69 -30.72 0.55
N ALA A 875 -37.88 -31.03 1.56
CA ALA A 875 -36.58 -31.68 1.64
C ALA A 875 -35.75 -32.05 0.38
N LEU A 876 -34.46 -31.80 0.56
CA LEU A 876 -33.27 -32.38 -0.06
C LEU A 876 -33.40 -33.87 -0.41
N THR A 877 -33.00 -34.24 -1.63
CA THR A 877 -32.40 -35.56 -1.89
C THR A 877 -31.41 -35.54 -3.04
N ALA A 878 -30.27 -36.20 -2.76
CA ALA A 878 -29.44 -37.03 -3.63
C ALA A 878 -28.64 -36.40 -4.78
N VAL A 879 -27.34 -36.33 -4.51
CA VAL A 879 -26.20 -36.37 -5.44
C VAL A 879 -26.35 -37.50 -6.49
N PRO A 880 -26.09 -37.23 -7.78
CA PRO A 880 -25.74 -38.28 -8.73
C PRO A 880 -24.22 -38.40 -8.91
N THR A 881 -23.80 -39.65 -8.79
CA THR A 881 -22.48 -40.25 -8.95
C THR A 881 -21.76 -39.88 -10.26
N GLN A 882 -20.47 -39.59 -10.13
CA GLN A 882 -19.52 -39.43 -11.23
C GLN A 882 -19.40 -40.71 -12.07
N VAL A 883 -19.51 -40.57 -13.40
CA VAL A 883 -19.10 -41.58 -14.38
C VAL A 883 -17.73 -41.19 -14.95
N PRO A 884 -16.76 -42.12 -15.06
CA PRO A 884 -15.38 -41.80 -15.41
C PRO A 884 -15.19 -41.71 -16.93
N VAL A 885 -14.65 -40.60 -17.43
CA VAL A 885 -14.26 -40.44 -18.84
C VAL A 885 -12.80 -40.85 -19.05
N GLN A 886 -12.62 -41.73 -20.03
CA GLN A 886 -11.36 -42.28 -20.53
C GLN A 886 -10.34 -41.21 -20.93
N LYS A 887 -9.09 -41.39 -20.49
CA LYS A 887 -7.93 -40.63 -20.97
C LYS A 887 -7.48 -41.15 -22.34
N SER A 888 -7.61 -40.33 -23.37
CA SER A 888 -6.90 -40.52 -24.64
C SER A 888 -5.46 -40.02 -24.52
N THR A 889 -4.50 -40.91 -24.78
CA THR A 889 -3.07 -40.63 -24.87
C THR A 889 -2.70 -39.87 -26.15
N GLN A 890 -2.11 -38.69 -26.01
CA GLN A 890 -1.19 -38.13 -27.01
C GLN A 890 0.11 -37.69 -26.35
N LYS A 891 1.23 -38.18 -26.91
CA LYS A 891 2.61 -37.92 -26.49
C LYS A 891 2.99 -36.48 -26.83
N VAL A 892 3.34 -35.69 -25.81
CA VAL A 892 4.12 -34.45 -25.97
C VAL A 892 5.43 -34.60 -25.21
N THR A 893 6.53 -34.48 -25.94
CA THR A 893 7.90 -34.65 -25.47
C THR A 893 8.32 -33.45 -24.59
N GLN A 894 8.10 -33.54 -23.27
CA GLN A 894 8.60 -32.55 -22.31
C GLN A 894 10.07 -32.82 -21.94
N LYS A 895 10.95 -31.84 -22.20
CA LYS A 895 12.24 -31.73 -21.50
C LYS A 895 11.97 -31.28 -20.05
N VAL A 896 11.86 -32.26 -19.14
CA VAL A 896 11.75 -32.04 -17.70
C VAL A 896 13.12 -31.61 -17.15
N THR A 897 13.30 -30.33 -16.86
CA THR A 897 14.44 -29.86 -16.07
C THR A 897 14.14 -30.10 -14.59
N GLN A 898 14.50 -31.29 -14.08
CA GLN A 898 14.34 -31.66 -12.66
C GLN A 898 15.11 -30.69 -11.75
N LYS A 899 14.38 -29.86 -10.98
CA LYS A 899 14.91 -29.01 -9.91
C LYS A 899 15.47 -29.91 -8.79
N VAL A 900 16.80 -29.97 -8.64
CA VAL A 900 17.45 -30.88 -7.67
C VAL A 900 17.39 -30.30 -6.26
N THR A 901 16.44 -30.77 -5.44
CA THR A 901 16.29 -30.38 -4.02
C THR A 901 17.41 -30.97 -3.13
N LYS A 902 17.70 -30.33 -1.98
CA LYS A 902 18.65 -30.87 -0.98
C LYS A 902 18.11 -32.20 -0.38
N PRO A 903 18.96 -33.20 -0.07
CA PRO A 903 18.51 -34.42 0.59
C PRO A 903 17.87 -34.15 1.97
N GLY A 904 16.82 -34.90 2.31
CA GLY A 904 16.20 -34.85 3.64
C GLY A 904 17.17 -35.23 4.79
N LYS A 905 16.78 -34.91 6.03
CA LYS A 905 17.54 -35.22 7.25
C LYS A 905 17.53 -36.73 7.53
N VAL A 906 18.70 -37.31 7.80
CA VAL A 906 18.84 -38.74 8.13
C VAL A 906 18.20 -39.03 9.49
N LYS A 907 17.29 -40.01 9.55
CA LYS A 907 16.63 -40.48 10.78
C LYS A 907 17.20 -41.84 11.23
N GLY A 908 16.91 -42.23 12.48
CA GLY A 908 17.25 -43.58 13.00
C GLY A 908 18.74 -43.86 13.17
N LEU A 909 19.57 -42.84 13.46
CA LEU A 909 21.00 -43.04 13.69
C LEU A 909 21.25 -43.88 14.96
N SER A 910 21.92 -45.02 14.77
CA SER A 910 22.39 -45.94 15.80
C SER A 910 23.90 -46.15 15.68
N VAL A 911 24.60 -46.16 16.81
CA VAL A 911 26.05 -46.40 16.87
C VAL A 911 26.36 -47.39 17.98
N LYS A 912 27.09 -48.47 17.66
CA LYS A 912 27.48 -49.52 18.61
C LYS A 912 28.99 -49.77 18.54
N SER A 913 29.66 -49.95 19.67
CA SER A 913 31.06 -50.42 19.66
C SER A 913 31.07 -51.94 19.52
N THR A 914 31.49 -52.42 18.35
CA THR A 914 31.44 -53.84 17.99
C THR A 914 32.66 -54.63 18.46
N SER A 915 33.84 -54.00 18.51
CA SER A 915 35.09 -54.58 19.04
C SER A 915 36.08 -53.49 19.44
N LYS A 916 37.22 -53.88 20.04
CA LYS A 916 38.34 -52.94 20.31
C LYS A 916 38.64 -52.10 19.06
N ARG A 917 38.74 -50.77 19.25
CA ARG A 917 39.07 -49.79 18.20
C ARG A 917 38.08 -49.70 17.02
N LYS A 918 36.84 -50.20 17.16
CA LYS A 918 35.80 -50.16 16.11
C LYS A 918 34.45 -49.67 16.62
N MET A 919 33.71 -48.96 15.77
CA MET A 919 32.28 -48.69 15.94
C MET A 919 31.51 -49.03 14.66
N PHE A 920 30.30 -49.55 14.81
CA PHE A 920 29.33 -49.77 13.74
C PHE A 920 28.26 -48.68 13.78
N VAL A 921 28.04 -48.01 12.65
CA VAL A 921 27.07 -46.94 12.46
C VAL A 921 25.99 -47.44 11.51
N LYS A 922 24.71 -47.31 11.86
CA LYS A 922 23.55 -47.69 11.03
C LYS A 922 22.49 -46.58 11.10
N PHE A 923 21.78 -46.32 10.01
CA PHE A 923 20.74 -45.30 9.92
C PHE A 923 19.70 -45.64 8.84
N ALA A 924 18.58 -44.90 8.80
CA ALA A 924 17.52 -45.09 7.81
C ALA A 924 17.97 -44.63 6.41
N LYS A 925 17.59 -45.38 5.36
CA LYS A 925 17.89 -45.04 3.97
C LYS A 925 16.92 -43.97 3.49
N ILE A 926 17.44 -42.94 2.83
CA ILE A 926 16.67 -41.89 2.13
C ILE A 926 16.61 -42.26 0.64
N LYS A 927 15.42 -42.18 0.03
CA LYS A 927 15.24 -42.40 -1.41
C LYS A 927 15.93 -41.28 -2.22
N ASN A 928 16.42 -41.61 -3.41
CA ASN A 928 17.00 -40.64 -4.36
C ASN A 928 18.23 -39.85 -3.83
N VAL A 929 19.15 -40.52 -3.14
CA VAL A 929 20.45 -39.95 -2.69
C VAL A 929 21.61 -40.81 -3.21
N LYS A 930 22.77 -40.19 -3.45
CA LYS A 930 23.98 -40.85 -3.97
C LYS A 930 24.86 -41.44 -2.87
N GLY A 931 24.66 -41.03 -1.62
CA GLY A 931 25.37 -41.58 -0.46
C GLY A 931 25.13 -40.76 0.81
N TYR A 932 25.96 -41.01 1.81
CA TYR A 932 25.89 -40.38 3.13
C TYR A 932 27.27 -39.98 3.59
N GLN A 933 27.38 -38.86 4.30
CA GLN A 933 28.59 -38.45 5.00
C GLN A 933 28.40 -38.69 6.49
N ILE A 934 29.25 -39.52 7.08
CA ILE A 934 29.34 -39.77 8.52
C ILE A 934 30.46 -38.90 9.08
N SER A 935 30.15 -38.01 10.03
CA SER A 935 31.12 -37.22 10.77
C SER A 935 31.25 -37.74 12.19
N TYR A 936 32.47 -37.89 12.68
CA TYR A 936 32.74 -38.38 14.03
C TYR A 936 33.95 -37.69 14.68
N SER A 937 33.87 -37.43 15.98
CA SER A 937 34.91 -36.74 16.76
C SER A 937 34.86 -37.15 18.23
N THR A 938 35.97 -37.00 18.96
CA THR A 938 35.96 -37.07 20.43
C THR A 938 35.43 -35.78 21.08
N ASN A 939 35.24 -34.71 20.29
CA ASN A 939 34.67 -33.44 20.74
C ASN A 939 33.17 -33.33 20.38
N LYS A 940 32.31 -32.97 21.35
CA LYS A 940 30.84 -32.84 21.20
C LYS A 940 30.40 -31.75 20.20
N THR A 941 31.24 -30.74 19.96
CA THR A 941 30.98 -29.66 18.98
C THR A 941 31.50 -30.01 17.58
N PHE A 942 32.12 -31.18 17.40
CA PHE A 942 32.72 -31.64 16.14
C PHE A 942 33.87 -30.75 15.62
N LYS A 943 34.51 -29.95 16.48
CA LYS A 943 35.83 -29.34 16.19
C LYS A 943 36.82 -30.46 15.79
N LYS A 944 37.52 -30.28 14.66
CA LYS A 944 38.45 -31.27 14.06
C LYS A 944 37.86 -32.68 13.79
N ALA A 945 36.56 -32.75 13.48
CA ALA A 945 35.90 -34.04 13.21
C ALA A 945 36.38 -34.73 11.93
N LYS A 946 36.55 -36.05 11.98
CA LYS A 946 36.78 -36.89 10.80
C LYS A 946 35.47 -37.13 10.06
N LYS A 947 35.53 -37.21 8.73
CA LYS A 947 34.37 -37.44 7.86
C LYS A 947 34.65 -38.62 6.93
N VAL A 948 33.66 -39.48 6.71
CA VAL A 948 33.72 -40.60 5.75
C VAL A 948 32.44 -40.63 4.93
N THR A 949 32.56 -40.83 3.62
CA THR A 949 31.42 -40.95 2.71
C THR A 949 31.15 -42.43 2.41
N VAL A 950 29.88 -42.82 2.42
CA VAL A 950 29.43 -44.21 2.19
C VAL A 950 28.19 -44.24 1.30
N SER A 951 28.05 -45.26 0.46
CA SER A 951 26.86 -45.47 -0.39
C SER A 951 25.76 -46.26 0.33
N SER A 952 26.12 -47.08 1.32
CA SER A 952 25.21 -47.87 2.16
C SER A 952 24.66 -47.09 3.36
N ASN A 953 23.57 -47.57 3.95
CA ASN A 953 22.98 -47.00 5.17
C ASN A 953 23.62 -47.52 6.47
N SER A 954 24.79 -48.16 6.37
CA SER A 954 25.59 -48.60 7.51
C SER A 954 27.09 -48.67 7.18
N LYS A 955 27.95 -48.54 8.20
CA LYS A 955 29.41 -48.61 8.09
C LYS A 955 30.09 -48.97 9.41
N THR A 956 31.09 -49.84 9.35
CA THR A 956 32.07 -50.03 10.45
C THR A 956 33.25 -49.07 10.29
N ILE A 957 33.44 -48.19 11.27
CA ILE A 957 34.60 -47.30 11.38
C ILE A 957 35.66 -48.01 12.23
N LYS A 958 36.88 -48.15 11.69
CA LYS A 958 38.02 -48.85 12.31
C LYS A 958 39.09 -47.85 12.79
N LYS A 959 40.15 -48.34 13.45
CA LYS A 959 41.33 -47.57 13.91
C LYS A 959 41.01 -46.44 14.90
N LEU A 960 39.97 -46.61 15.73
CA LEU A 960 39.62 -45.66 16.78
C LEU A 960 40.48 -45.84 18.03
N LYS A 961 40.53 -44.84 18.92
CA LYS A 961 41.19 -44.97 20.23
C LYS A 961 40.27 -45.74 21.19
N SER A 962 40.76 -46.82 21.79
CA SER A 962 40.01 -47.60 22.80
C SER A 962 39.70 -46.75 24.03
N LYS A 963 38.62 -47.11 24.74
CA LYS A 963 38.13 -46.44 25.96
C LYS A 963 37.75 -44.95 25.80
N LYS A 964 37.81 -44.37 24.59
CA LYS A 964 37.41 -42.98 24.32
C LYS A 964 35.95 -42.88 23.86
N MET A 965 35.32 -41.76 24.23
CA MET A 965 33.98 -41.37 23.78
C MET A 965 34.08 -40.71 22.40
N TYR A 966 33.23 -41.14 21.47
CA TYR A 966 33.07 -40.53 20.16
C TYR A 966 31.63 -40.05 19.97
N TYR A 967 31.47 -38.87 19.39
CA TYR A 967 30.22 -38.29 18.91
C TYR A 967 30.14 -38.49 17.40
N VAL A 968 28.97 -38.89 16.90
CA VAL A 968 28.72 -39.24 15.51
C VAL A 968 27.46 -38.54 15.02
N ARG A 969 27.49 -38.02 13.78
CA ARG A 969 26.33 -37.51 13.05
C ARG A 969 26.46 -37.87 11.57
N VAL A 970 25.33 -38.04 10.89
CA VAL A 970 25.24 -38.46 9.49
C VAL A 970 24.36 -37.50 8.69
N ARG A 971 24.73 -37.17 7.46
CA ARG A 971 23.88 -36.41 6.50
C ARG A 971 23.86 -37.10 5.13
N ALA A 972 22.78 -36.97 4.39
CA ALA A 972 22.67 -37.51 3.04
C ALA A 972 23.31 -36.61 1.98
N ILE A 973 23.73 -37.21 0.87
CA ILE A 973 24.44 -36.56 -0.24
C ILE A 973 23.68 -36.85 -1.55
N ARG A 974 23.37 -35.82 -2.32
CA ARG A 974 22.88 -35.94 -3.70
C ARG A 974 23.87 -35.23 -4.62
N LYS A 975 24.26 -35.87 -5.72
CA LYS A 975 25.17 -35.29 -6.72
C LYS A 975 24.38 -35.01 -8.00
N ASN A 976 24.55 -33.81 -8.56
CA ASN A 976 24.23 -33.48 -9.94
C ASN A 976 25.54 -33.20 -10.70
N LYS A 977 25.53 -33.21 -12.05
CA LYS A 977 26.70 -33.11 -12.95
C LYS A 977 27.64 -31.92 -12.67
N GLN A 978 27.25 -30.93 -11.86
CA GLN A 978 28.06 -29.74 -11.51
C GLN A 978 28.14 -29.41 -10.00
N LYS A 979 27.45 -30.12 -9.08
CA LYS A 979 27.47 -29.78 -7.63
C LYS A 979 27.11 -30.95 -6.71
N THR A 980 27.78 -31.05 -5.56
CA THR A 980 27.41 -31.98 -4.47
C THR A 980 26.54 -31.27 -3.44
N LEU A 981 25.28 -31.69 -3.30
CA LEU A 981 24.34 -31.17 -2.32
C LEU A 981 24.33 -32.03 -1.05
N TYR A 982 24.44 -31.37 0.10
CA TYR A 982 24.42 -32.01 1.41
C TYR A 982 23.10 -31.70 2.15
N GLY A 983 22.48 -32.73 2.71
CA GLY A 983 21.33 -32.57 3.61
C GLY A 983 21.74 -32.10 5.01
N ALA A 984 20.74 -31.85 5.86
CA ALA A 984 20.96 -31.54 7.28
C ALA A 984 21.61 -32.71 8.03
N TRP A 985 22.41 -32.39 9.06
CA TRP A 985 22.96 -33.40 9.96
C TRP A 985 21.85 -34.03 10.81
N SER A 986 21.92 -35.35 11.01
CA SER A 986 21.11 -36.07 11.98
C SER A 986 21.42 -35.64 13.43
N ALA A 987 20.53 -36.01 14.34
CA ALA A 987 20.79 -35.91 15.78
C ALA A 987 22.10 -36.63 16.14
N LYS A 988 22.91 -36.00 16.99
CA LYS A 988 24.21 -36.53 17.41
C LYS A 988 23.99 -37.78 18.28
N LYS A 989 24.80 -38.82 18.08
CA LYS A 989 24.86 -39.99 18.96
C LYS A 989 26.27 -40.14 19.53
N LYS A 990 26.39 -40.61 20.77
CA LYS A 990 27.68 -40.87 21.43
C LYS A 990 27.90 -42.37 21.65
N VAL A 991 29.14 -42.83 21.56
CA VAL A 991 29.53 -44.22 21.82
C VAL A 991 30.90 -44.26 22.51
N LYS A 992 31.04 -45.13 23.53
CA LYS A 992 32.35 -45.46 24.12
C LYS A 992 32.94 -46.63 23.37
N ILE A 993 34.19 -46.53 22.92
CA ILE A 993 34.87 -47.63 22.21
C ILE A 993 35.39 -48.65 23.22
N LYS A 994 35.04 -49.94 23.01
CA LYS A 994 35.51 -51.09 23.80
C LYS A 994 37.03 -51.17 23.87
#